data_AF-A0A3T0RNX9-F1
#
_entry.id   AF-A0A3T0RNX9-F1
#
_cell.length_a   1.000
_cell.length_b   1.000
_cell.length_c   1.000
_cell.angle_alpha   90.00
_cell.angle_beta   90.00
_cell.angle_gamma   90.00
#
_symmetry.space_group_name_H-M   'P 1'
#
loop_
_entity.id
_entity.type
_entity.pdbx_description
1 polymer ?
#
loop_
_entity_poly.entity_id
_entity_poly.type
_entity_poly.pdbx_seq_one_letter_code
_entity_poly.pdbx_strand_id
1 'polypeptide(L)'
;MKQMLLGVVTSIALMGIVACAPVKFTKSDNQKIDVDGGVVGSAIGCDPRISPNLLTYTYASTGNPSLLSNCTQTGLNYEWQIKRSDSSVVSVSIPNLTGANPANIDLRTLGEGTYYIFLTARDPSGGIAPFTATTPLELVVPGAGTGNSLTCDPKINTTLTAITLNSADANPTITANCSPAAGSYIWTVTKDGSPVTIAGLSGASSAPNIKGSGPGVYRISLYATATGSAHWQTSVPLTVTVNAVAEPMTQILCNPKINGSLSSLTVTSTTNNPLISANCAPSDVNYAWTVTKNGQNVSVPALNDSNSNPDFSALGNGTYLIYLTATKSNFVTWSTTTPLSITVNNSGANNLTIDCSPRINADSTAVTITSAIGNPTVNANCVPNTVAYTWSVFRDGLPVTVSGLGGATSTPNFLAAGLGTYYVYLNAQQSGYNAYSIPTPLEVTVASAPATTRRVTLAKDVQVTDNKVDVVVIVDDSNSMLPDNRKLAERLQGFVSNLTSANIDWQMCATVTRSQDVRGDGVYYWGASRNWVDYVGSPKWILKTGAADPYSIFTKTIDAIGAGWAGTDDERGIMAAYWHAEYAASNKCYRSDASLSVIMISDEDVRSVGGDAAQVYYGGELKPLEANDLPQSYVSKIKQKFGMDKRFTVNSIIVKPGDSACMAAQDSGGSKSHYGYYYDELSRLTNGFSSSICENDYSANLNYFRDRIVSSLASIPLDCAPVGTIDVTVTPSVAGLSTRIENNALIFAPAVPAGHHIDVGYNCPRN
;
A
#
# COMPACT_ATOMS: atom_id res chain seq x y z
N MET A 1 21.09 77.66 22.46
CA MET A 1 20.71 78.14 23.80
C MET A 1 19.18 78.22 23.82
N LYS A 2 18.55 77.57 24.81
CA LYS A 2 17.13 77.63 25.21
C LYS A 2 16.12 76.97 24.27
N GLN A 3 15.68 75.72 24.48
CA GLN A 3 14.95 75.09 25.61
C GLN A 3 13.55 75.66 25.91
N MET A 4 12.66 74.69 26.16
CA MET A 4 11.45 74.71 27.01
C MET A 4 10.17 75.29 26.41
N LEU A 5 8.97 74.81 26.75
CA LEU A 5 8.45 73.55 27.31
C LEU A 5 6.92 73.70 27.28
N LEU A 6 6.22 72.57 27.14
CA LEU A 6 4.88 72.27 27.67
C LEU A 6 3.63 72.70 26.88
N GLY A 7 2.92 71.66 26.39
CA GLY A 7 1.55 71.70 25.90
C GLY A 7 0.96 70.29 25.81
N VAL A 8 0.30 69.88 26.91
CA VAL A 8 -0.66 68.78 27.16
C VAL A 8 -1.17 67.98 25.94
N VAL A 9 -1.04 66.65 25.96
CA VAL A 9 -1.95 65.73 25.23
C VAL A 9 -2.15 64.41 25.99
N THR A 10 -3.42 64.02 26.08
CA THR A 10 -3.99 62.75 26.57
C THR A 10 -3.59 61.57 25.67
N SER A 11 -2.95 60.53 26.24
CA SER A 11 -2.47 59.36 25.49
C SER A 11 -3.52 58.25 25.43
N ILE A 12 -4.07 58.02 24.23
CA ILE A 12 -4.70 56.75 23.83
C ILE A 12 -3.60 55.91 23.17
N ALA A 13 -3.30 54.76 23.77
CA ALA A 13 -2.27 53.84 23.29
C ALA A 13 -2.75 53.09 22.04
N LEU A 14 -2.16 53.43 20.89
CA LEU A 14 -2.12 52.61 19.69
C LEU A 14 -0.65 52.17 19.53
N MET A 15 -0.31 50.96 19.98
CA MET A 15 1.03 50.39 19.76
C MET A 15 1.03 49.52 18.50
N GLY A 16 1.90 49.90 17.57
CA GLY A 16 2.16 49.21 16.32
C GLY A 16 2.83 47.86 16.55
N ILE A 17 2.47 46.92 15.68
CA ILE A 17 3.07 45.59 15.61
C ILE A 17 4.23 45.68 14.62
N VAL A 18 5.45 45.49 15.13
CA VAL A 18 6.68 45.38 14.34
C VAL A 18 6.65 44.06 13.57
N ALA A 19 6.76 44.13 12.25
CA ALA A 19 7.01 42.98 11.40
C ALA A 19 8.48 42.54 11.56
N CYS A 20 8.69 41.33 12.08
CA CYS A 20 9.96 40.62 11.99
C CYS A 20 9.82 39.45 11.01
N ALA A 21 10.69 39.45 10.00
CA ALA A 21 10.78 38.44 8.95
C ALA A 21 11.09 37.03 9.50
N PRO A 22 10.66 35.95 8.82
CA PRO A 22 11.06 34.59 9.16
C PRO A 22 12.55 34.37 8.87
N VAL A 23 13.28 33.95 9.90
CA VAL A 23 14.69 33.56 9.82
C VAL A 23 14.81 32.23 9.07
N LYS A 24 15.60 32.23 8.00
CA LYS A 24 16.06 31.04 7.27
C LYS A 24 17.06 30.26 8.15
N PHE A 25 16.83 28.97 8.35
CA PHE A 25 17.88 28.06 8.81
C PHE A 25 18.58 27.46 7.57
N THR A 26 19.85 27.78 7.42
CA THR A 26 20.76 27.23 6.41
C THR A 26 21.34 25.88 6.87
N LYS A 27 21.45 24.97 5.91
CA LYS A 27 22.04 23.64 6.03
C LYS A 27 23.57 23.73 5.88
N SER A 28 24.32 23.71 6.99
CA SER A 28 25.68 23.14 7.15
C SER A 28 26.32 23.65 8.44
N ASP A 29 26.54 22.76 9.41
CA ASP A 29 27.90 22.38 9.84
C ASP A 29 27.84 21.37 11.00
N ASN A 30 28.33 20.17 10.69
CA ASN A 30 28.77 19.18 11.67
C ASN A 30 29.95 19.77 12.45
N GLN A 31 29.86 19.78 13.78
CA GLN A 31 30.95 19.51 14.73
C GLN A 31 30.29 19.15 16.07
N LYS A 32 30.71 18.17 16.87
CA LYS A 32 31.80 17.19 16.82
C LYS A 32 31.35 16.08 17.78
N ILE A 33 31.52 14.81 17.42
CA ILE A 33 31.53 13.74 18.42
C ILE A 33 32.81 13.97 19.22
N ASP A 34 32.68 14.46 20.45
CA ASP A 34 33.71 14.22 21.45
C ASP A 34 33.41 12.86 22.07
N VAL A 35 34.37 11.97 21.85
CA VAL A 35 34.44 10.65 22.44
C VAL A 35 34.87 10.88 23.88
N ASP A 36 33.92 10.99 24.80
CA ASP A 36 34.21 10.73 26.21
C ASP A 36 33.03 10.02 26.86
N GLY A 37 33.33 8.94 27.56
CA GLY A 37 32.38 7.94 28.05
C GLY A 37 31.48 8.45 29.17
N GLY A 38 30.49 9.29 28.85
CA GLY A 38 29.44 9.74 29.75
C GLY A 38 28.19 8.86 29.65
N VAL A 39 27.84 8.20 30.76
CA VAL A 39 26.62 7.42 30.96
C VAL A 39 25.38 8.17 30.44
N VAL A 40 24.61 7.56 29.54
CA VAL A 40 23.27 8.03 29.18
C VAL A 40 22.44 8.07 30.47
N GLY A 41 22.13 9.27 30.97
CA GLY A 41 21.38 9.44 32.21
C GLY A 41 20.03 8.72 32.13
N SER A 42 19.88 7.66 32.91
CA SER A 42 18.65 6.88 33.03
C SER A 42 17.52 7.77 33.56
N ALA A 43 16.44 7.93 32.79
CA ALA A 43 15.27 8.71 33.21
C ALA A 43 14.68 8.21 34.54
N ILE A 44 14.05 9.10 35.31
CA ILE A 44 13.34 8.71 36.53
C ILE A 44 12.18 7.78 36.15
N GLY A 45 12.15 6.58 36.73
CA GLY A 45 11.06 5.63 36.59
C GLY A 45 10.24 5.60 37.87
N CYS A 46 8.94 5.88 37.80
CA CYS A 46 8.04 5.80 38.96
C CYS A 46 6.76 5.05 38.59
N ASP A 47 6.16 4.42 39.59
CA ASP A 47 4.95 3.60 39.43
C ASP A 47 3.92 3.92 40.54
N PRO A 48 3.25 5.07 40.46
CA PRO A 48 2.42 5.54 41.57
C PRO A 48 1.26 4.59 41.86
N ARG A 49 0.94 4.38 43.15
CA ARG A 49 -0.15 3.49 43.63
C ARG A 49 -0.90 4.10 44.80
N ILE A 50 -2.15 3.70 44.99
CA ILE A 50 -2.95 3.88 46.19
C ILE A 50 -2.93 2.56 46.98
N SER A 51 -2.70 2.58 48.29
CA SER A 51 -2.81 1.42 49.20
C SER A 51 -2.41 0.07 48.59
N PRO A 52 -1.20 -0.39 48.93
CA PRO A 52 -0.09 -0.85 48.07
C PRO A 52 -0.24 -1.01 46.55
N ASN A 53 -1.39 -1.41 46.00
CA ASN A 53 -1.49 -1.87 44.60
C ASN A 53 -2.69 -1.32 43.83
N LEU A 54 -3.50 -0.45 44.43
CA LEU A 54 -4.69 0.10 43.79
C LEU A 54 -4.33 1.30 42.91
N LEU A 55 -5.14 1.54 41.88
CA LEU A 55 -5.12 2.78 41.08
C LEU A 55 -6.36 3.63 41.35
N THR A 56 -7.40 3.02 41.91
CA THR A 56 -8.65 3.68 42.29
C THR A 56 -8.96 3.39 43.76
N TYR A 57 -9.44 4.38 44.49
CA TYR A 57 -9.93 4.25 45.86
C TYR A 57 -11.23 5.01 46.04
N THR A 58 -12.26 4.34 46.57
CA THR A 58 -13.53 4.99 46.93
C THR A 58 -13.59 5.18 48.44
N TYR A 59 -13.80 6.40 48.91
CA TYR A 59 -13.91 6.71 50.34
C TYR A 59 -15.12 6.01 50.95
N ALA A 60 -14.88 5.19 51.97
CA ALA A 60 -15.91 4.64 52.84
C ALA A 60 -16.20 5.60 54.02
N SER A 61 -17.19 5.27 54.86
CA SER A 61 -17.52 6.05 56.07
C SER A 61 -16.36 6.17 57.08
N THR A 62 -15.37 5.27 57.03
CA THR A 62 -14.14 5.33 57.83
C THR A 62 -12.94 4.81 57.02
N GLY A 63 -11.83 5.58 56.98
CA GLY A 63 -10.55 5.18 56.36
C GLY A 63 -10.03 6.19 55.32
N ASN A 64 -8.73 6.49 55.37
CA ASN A 64 -8.05 7.37 54.42
C ASN A 64 -6.94 6.59 53.68
N PRO A 65 -6.79 6.74 52.35
CA PRO A 65 -5.76 6.05 51.59
C PRO A 65 -4.36 6.63 51.82
N SER A 66 -3.35 5.81 51.50
CA SER A 66 -1.96 6.24 51.33
C SER A 66 -1.56 6.12 49.86
N LEU A 67 -0.72 7.04 49.40
CA LEU A 67 -0.13 7.04 48.06
C LEU A 67 1.32 6.56 48.16
N LEU A 68 1.76 5.84 47.15
CA LEU A 68 3.14 5.38 46.97
C LEU A 68 3.66 5.93 45.65
N SER A 69 4.86 6.50 45.62
CA SER A 69 5.49 6.94 44.36
C SER A 69 6.14 5.80 43.58
N ASN A 70 6.70 4.80 44.29
CA ASN A 70 7.48 3.68 43.75
C ASN A 70 8.53 4.12 42.71
N CYS A 71 9.23 5.22 42.98
CA CYS A 71 10.31 5.66 42.11
C CYS A 71 11.55 4.79 42.27
N THR A 72 12.20 4.44 41.16
CA THR A 72 13.42 3.62 41.14
C THR A 72 14.65 4.37 41.67
N GLN A 73 14.61 5.70 41.71
CA GLN A 73 15.69 6.57 42.18
C GLN A 73 15.39 7.19 43.54
N THR A 74 16.42 7.40 44.36
CA THR A 74 16.33 8.04 45.67
C THR A 74 16.73 9.52 45.60
N GLY A 75 16.38 10.32 46.62
CA GLY A 75 16.76 11.75 46.70
C GLY A 75 15.98 12.70 45.80
N LEU A 76 14.82 12.29 45.28
CA LEU A 76 13.98 13.09 44.39
C LEU A 76 13.11 14.10 45.15
N ASN A 77 12.76 15.20 44.48
CA ASN A 77 11.68 16.10 44.87
C ASN A 77 10.35 15.62 44.27
N TYR A 78 9.30 15.56 45.09
CA TYR A 78 7.99 15.03 44.70
C TYR A 78 6.91 16.11 44.77
N GLU A 79 6.12 16.20 43.71
CA GLU A 79 4.96 17.08 43.61
C GLU A 79 3.73 16.25 43.23
N TRP A 80 2.68 16.35 44.05
CA TRP A 80 1.39 15.69 43.82
C TRP A 80 0.35 16.74 43.45
N GLN A 81 -0.15 16.70 42.22
CA GLN A 81 -1.16 17.64 41.74
C GLN A 81 -2.53 16.98 41.71
N ILE A 82 -3.53 17.61 42.33
CA ILE A 82 -4.91 17.15 42.29
C ILE A 82 -5.70 17.92 41.24
N LYS A 83 -6.49 17.20 40.46
CA LYS A 83 -7.47 17.76 39.53
C LYS A 83 -8.85 17.17 39.79
N ARG A 84 -9.90 17.94 39.53
CA ARG A 84 -11.29 17.46 39.50
C ARG A 84 -11.57 16.76 38.17
N SER A 85 -12.74 16.12 38.06
CA SER A 85 -13.20 15.45 36.83
C SER A 85 -13.31 16.34 35.60
N ASP A 86 -13.49 17.64 35.77
CA ASP A 86 -13.46 18.66 34.71
C ASP A 86 -12.03 19.13 34.36
N SER A 87 -11.00 18.45 34.89
CA SER A 87 -9.57 18.79 34.75
C SER A 87 -9.14 20.09 35.43
N SER A 88 -10.03 20.78 36.17
CA SER A 88 -9.65 21.95 36.96
C SER A 88 -8.69 21.55 38.09
N VAL A 89 -7.61 22.32 38.27
CA VAL A 89 -6.65 22.08 39.34
C VAL A 89 -7.27 22.48 40.67
N VAL A 90 -7.18 21.60 41.67
CA VAL A 90 -7.56 21.93 43.04
C VAL A 90 -6.44 22.78 43.65
N SER A 91 -6.71 24.06 43.85
CA SER A 91 -5.74 25.02 44.41
C SER A 91 -5.74 25.08 45.94
N VAL A 92 -6.65 24.36 46.60
CA VAL A 92 -6.70 24.27 48.06
C VAL A 92 -5.64 23.27 48.54
N SER A 93 -4.88 23.64 49.56
CA SER A 93 -3.88 22.75 50.18
C SER A 93 -4.57 21.57 50.85
N ILE A 94 -4.17 20.34 50.48
CA ILE A 94 -4.66 19.11 51.11
C ILE A 94 -3.66 18.67 52.18
N PRO A 95 -4.12 18.52 53.44
CA PRO A 95 -3.27 18.00 54.50
C PRO A 95 -2.59 16.69 54.12
N ASN A 96 -1.31 16.56 54.44
CA ASN A 96 -0.48 15.36 54.27
C ASN A 96 -0.16 14.96 52.81
N LEU A 97 -0.59 15.72 51.79
CA LEU A 97 -0.27 15.43 50.39
C LEU A 97 1.10 15.97 49.96
N THR A 98 2.17 15.50 50.61
CA THR A 98 3.54 15.94 50.34
C THR A 98 4.54 14.80 50.46
N GLY A 99 5.67 14.90 49.75
CA GLY A 99 6.76 13.91 49.82
C GLY A 99 6.52 12.67 48.96
N ALA A 100 7.39 11.66 49.12
CA ALA A 100 7.41 10.48 48.26
C ALA A 100 6.16 9.60 48.43
N ASN A 101 5.75 9.34 49.68
CA ASN A 101 4.66 8.43 50.00
C ASN A 101 3.66 9.10 50.96
N PRO A 102 2.82 10.03 50.47
CA PRO A 102 1.78 10.68 51.26
C PRO A 102 0.84 9.68 51.94
N ALA A 103 0.44 9.92 53.18
CA ALA A 103 -0.42 9.00 53.94
C ALA A 103 -1.61 9.72 54.57
N ASN A 104 -2.69 8.96 54.83
CA ASN A 104 -3.93 9.46 55.43
C ASN A 104 -4.57 10.62 54.66
N ILE A 105 -4.57 10.54 53.33
CA ILE A 105 -5.08 11.59 52.45
C ILE A 105 -6.61 11.67 52.56
N ASP A 106 -7.15 12.85 52.84
CA ASP A 106 -8.60 13.05 52.97
C ASP A 106 -9.09 14.11 51.98
N LEU A 107 -9.79 13.66 50.93
CA LEU A 107 -10.40 14.53 49.94
C LEU A 107 -11.88 14.82 50.21
N ARG A 108 -12.48 14.26 51.26
CA ARG A 108 -13.92 14.47 51.57
C ARG A 108 -14.24 15.95 51.83
N THR A 109 -13.27 16.72 52.29
CA THR A 109 -13.36 18.18 52.48
C THR A 109 -13.54 18.97 51.18
N LEU A 110 -13.22 18.36 50.03
CA LEU A 110 -13.38 18.98 48.71
C LEU A 110 -14.79 18.83 48.13
N GLY A 111 -15.68 18.12 48.83
CA GLY A 111 -17.03 17.79 48.39
C GLY A 111 -17.15 16.42 47.74
N GLU A 112 -18.37 16.06 47.35
CA GLU A 112 -18.65 14.84 46.59
C GLU A 112 -18.05 14.93 45.18
N GLY A 113 -17.49 13.84 44.68
CA GLY A 113 -16.94 13.78 43.32
C GLY A 113 -15.70 12.91 43.16
N THR A 114 -15.19 12.86 41.93
CA THR A 114 -13.98 12.13 41.57
C THR A 114 -12.80 13.08 41.40
N TYR A 115 -11.68 12.73 42.03
CA TYR A 115 -10.44 13.49 42.04
C TYR A 115 -9.28 12.66 41.48
N TYR A 116 -8.44 13.30 40.67
CA TYR A 116 -7.31 12.70 39.98
C TYR A 116 -6.01 13.26 40.52
N ILE A 117 -5.09 12.40 40.94
CA ILE A 117 -3.80 12.81 41.51
C ILE A 117 -2.67 12.39 40.57
N PHE A 118 -1.86 13.36 40.16
CA PHE A 118 -0.69 13.16 39.29
C PHE A 118 0.60 13.35 40.08
N LEU A 119 1.57 12.45 39.86
CA LEU A 119 2.91 12.55 40.44
C LEU A 119 3.88 13.22 39.45
N THR A 120 4.63 14.20 39.92
CA THR A 120 5.86 14.67 39.27
C THR A 120 7.05 14.42 40.20
N ALA A 121 8.10 13.78 39.69
CA ALA A 121 9.33 13.53 40.43
C ALA A 121 10.53 14.16 39.71
N ARG A 122 11.34 14.94 40.43
CA ARG A 122 12.46 15.70 39.86
C ARG A 122 13.74 15.41 40.61
N ASP A 123 14.83 15.25 39.87
CA ASP A 123 16.18 15.25 40.45
C ASP A 123 16.55 16.70 40.84
N PRO A 124 16.87 16.97 42.12
CA PRO A 124 17.26 18.31 42.57
C PRO A 124 18.49 18.88 41.86
N SER A 125 19.36 18.01 41.34
CA SER A 125 20.58 18.41 40.62
C SER A 125 20.35 18.69 39.12
N GLY A 126 19.18 18.32 38.59
CA GLY A 126 18.81 18.49 37.18
C GLY A 126 19.55 17.56 36.21
N GLY A 127 20.36 16.61 36.72
CA GLY A 127 21.14 15.67 35.90
C GLY A 127 20.30 14.55 35.28
N ILE A 128 19.11 14.27 35.84
CA ILE A 128 18.18 13.28 35.34
C ILE A 128 16.87 13.93 34.87
N ALA A 129 16.37 13.51 33.69
CA ALA A 129 15.10 13.98 33.17
C ALA A 129 13.94 13.69 34.16
N PRO A 130 13.05 14.67 34.42
CA PRO A 130 11.97 14.52 35.40
C PRO A 130 10.92 13.51 34.94
N PHE A 131 10.33 12.80 35.89
CA PHE A 131 9.16 11.96 35.66
C PHE A 131 7.88 12.76 35.87
N THR A 132 6.91 12.61 34.98
CA THR A 132 5.54 13.09 35.17
C THR A 132 4.58 11.97 34.83
N ALA A 133 3.74 11.56 35.78
CA ALA A 133 2.77 10.49 35.57
C ALA A 133 1.77 10.90 34.48
N THR A 134 1.64 10.05 33.47
CA THR A 134 0.62 10.19 32.41
C THR A 134 -0.71 9.56 32.80
N THR A 135 -0.69 8.59 33.71
CA THR A 135 -1.88 7.95 34.30
C THR A 135 -2.11 8.47 35.73
N PRO A 136 -3.26 9.08 36.04
CA PRO A 136 -3.56 9.54 37.40
C PRO A 136 -3.95 8.40 38.34
N LEU A 137 -3.79 8.65 39.64
CA LEU A 137 -4.50 7.90 40.68
C LEU A 137 -5.90 8.49 40.85
N GLU A 138 -6.91 7.64 41.03
CA GLU A 138 -8.32 8.04 41.13
C GLU A 138 -8.83 7.88 42.57
N LEU A 139 -9.36 8.96 43.15
CA LEU A 139 -10.01 8.93 44.45
C LEU A 139 -11.45 9.43 44.31
N VAL A 140 -12.40 8.62 44.78
CA VAL A 140 -13.85 8.89 44.67
C VAL A 140 -14.43 9.19 46.04
N VAL A 141 -14.98 10.38 46.21
CA VAL A 141 -15.82 10.77 47.38
C VAL A 141 -17.28 10.53 47.00
N PRO A 142 -17.97 9.50 47.55
CA PRO A 142 -19.32 9.14 47.13
C PRO A 142 -20.35 10.25 47.37
N GLY A 143 -21.32 10.36 46.46
CA GLY A 143 -22.46 11.28 46.50
C GLY A 143 -23.72 10.77 45.81
N ALA A 144 -24.79 11.56 45.83
CA ALA A 144 -26.08 11.25 45.18
C ALA A 144 -25.96 11.35 43.65
N GLY A 145 -25.38 10.31 43.04
CA GLY A 145 -25.07 10.26 41.61
C GLY A 145 -23.95 9.29 41.25
N THR A 146 -23.24 8.72 42.23
CA THR A 146 -22.17 7.74 41.99
C THR A 146 -22.75 6.42 41.46
N GLY A 147 -22.67 6.19 40.13
CA GLY A 147 -23.14 4.94 39.52
C GLY A 147 -23.58 5.00 38.05
N ASN A 148 -23.56 6.17 37.39
CA ASN A 148 -23.85 6.22 35.96
C ASN A 148 -22.72 5.55 35.15
N SER A 149 -23.09 4.74 34.15
CA SER A 149 -22.12 4.07 33.28
C SER A 149 -21.70 4.99 32.13
N LEU A 150 -20.44 5.43 32.14
CA LEU A 150 -19.80 6.03 30.98
C LEU A 150 -19.31 4.89 30.09
N THR A 151 -19.77 4.87 28.84
CA THR A 151 -19.31 3.91 27.83
C THR A 151 -18.71 4.67 26.66
N CYS A 152 -17.49 4.35 26.26
CA CYS A 152 -16.87 4.89 25.04
C CYS A 152 -16.57 3.79 24.04
N ASP A 153 -16.54 4.14 22.75
CA ASP A 153 -16.14 3.25 21.66
C ASP A 153 -15.14 3.97 20.72
N PRO A 154 -13.86 4.08 21.10
CA PRO A 154 -12.86 4.76 20.29
C PRO A 154 -12.80 4.20 18.87
N LYS A 155 -12.74 5.06 17.85
CA LYS A 155 -12.64 4.69 16.43
C LYS A 155 -11.66 5.56 15.66
N ILE A 156 -11.04 4.94 14.66
CA ILE A 156 -10.27 5.54 13.59
C ILE A 156 -11.22 5.81 12.40
N ASN A 157 -11.20 7.00 11.82
CA ASN A 157 -12.07 7.43 10.73
C ASN A 157 -13.54 7.06 10.99
N THR A 158 -14.00 7.29 12.22
CA THR A 158 -15.36 7.04 12.73
C THR A 158 -15.80 5.58 12.90
N THR A 159 -15.19 4.60 12.22
CA THR A 159 -15.67 3.19 12.24
C THR A 159 -14.60 2.13 12.49
N LEU A 160 -13.33 2.42 12.24
CA LEU A 160 -12.24 1.43 12.26
C LEU A 160 -11.61 1.32 13.66
N THR A 161 -11.08 0.15 14.00
CA THR A 161 -10.23 -0.04 15.20
C THR A 161 -8.77 -0.28 14.83
N ALA A 162 -8.49 -0.58 13.57
CA ALA A 162 -7.15 -0.64 13.01
C ALA A 162 -7.07 -0.08 11.58
N ILE A 163 -5.92 0.47 11.20
CA ILE A 163 -5.62 0.91 9.83
C ILE A 163 -4.13 0.76 9.53
N THR A 164 -3.78 0.48 8.27
CA THR A 164 -2.41 0.57 7.77
C THR A 164 -2.31 1.78 6.83
N LEU A 165 -1.33 2.65 7.08
CA LEU A 165 -1.07 3.87 6.33
C LEU A 165 0.20 3.72 5.48
N ASN A 166 0.07 4.02 4.20
CA ASN A 166 1.15 4.18 3.24
C ASN A 166 1.44 5.68 2.99
N SER A 167 2.47 5.96 2.18
CA SER A 167 2.92 7.32 1.90
C SER A 167 1.83 8.24 1.33
N ALA A 168 0.96 7.71 0.47
CA ALA A 168 -0.13 8.44 -0.17
C ALA A 168 -1.39 8.62 0.70
N ASP A 169 -1.54 7.87 1.79
CA ASP A 169 -2.76 7.86 2.61
C ASP A 169 -2.86 9.10 3.49
N ALA A 170 -4.05 9.65 3.73
CA ALA A 170 -4.21 10.77 4.66
C ALA A 170 -4.00 10.35 6.13
N ASN A 171 -3.63 11.30 7.01
CA ASN A 171 -3.64 11.03 8.46
C ASN A 171 -5.07 10.72 8.92
N PRO A 172 -5.28 9.71 9.78
CA PRO A 172 -6.61 9.30 10.19
C PRO A 172 -7.20 10.26 11.23
N THR A 173 -8.53 10.27 11.33
CA THR A 173 -9.27 10.90 12.43
C THR A 173 -9.41 9.90 13.58
N ILE A 174 -9.17 10.31 14.82
CA ILE A 174 -9.36 9.50 16.03
C ILE A 174 -10.51 10.10 16.84
N THR A 175 -11.52 9.29 17.17
CA THR A 175 -12.75 9.72 17.86
C THR A 175 -13.03 8.82 19.06
N ALA A 176 -13.52 9.37 20.18
CA ALA A 176 -13.76 8.66 21.43
C ALA A 176 -15.12 7.95 21.52
N ASN A 177 -16.17 8.53 20.90
CA ASN A 177 -17.56 8.06 20.92
C ASN A 177 -18.08 7.69 22.33
N CYS A 178 -17.97 8.61 23.29
CA CYS A 178 -18.46 8.40 24.66
C CYS A 178 -19.95 8.75 24.80
N SER A 179 -20.70 7.91 25.52
CA SER A 179 -22.07 8.13 25.96
C SER A 179 -22.21 7.87 27.47
N PRO A 180 -22.67 8.85 28.27
CA PRO A 180 -22.82 10.27 27.90
C PRO A 180 -21.47 10.88 27.46
N ALA A 181 -21.49 12.07 26.84
CA ALA A 181 -20.25 12.74 26.45
C ALA A 181 -19.33 12.95 27.66
N ALA A 182 -18.07 12.55 27.54
CA ALA A 182 -17.09 12.70 28.61
C ALA A 182 -16.70 14.19 28.76
N GLY A 183 -16.49 14.60 30.01
CA GLY A 183 -15.95 15.92 30.37
C GLY A 183 -14.42 16.00 30.24
N SER A 184 -13.72 14.86 30.20
CA SER A 184 -12.28 14.78 29.94
C SER A 184 -11.92 13.59 29.03
N TYR A 185 -10.94 13.80 28.15
CA TYR A 185 -10.39 12.81 27.23
C TYR A 185 -8.86 12.84 27.33
N ILE A 186 -8.27 11.77 27.82
CA ILE A 186 -6.82 11.58 27.90
C ILE A 186 -6.45 10.46 26.93
N TRP A 187 -5.70 10.80 25.88
CA TRP A 187 -5.19 9.83 24.91
C TRP A 187 -3.74 9.49 25.21
N THR A 188 -3.41 8.21 25.23
CA THR A 188 -2.04 7.71 25.35
C THR A 188 -1.67 6.90 24.12
N VAL A 189 -0.40 7.01 23.70
CA VAL A 189 0.09 6.32 22.50
C VAL A 189 1.39 5.61 22.81
N THR A 190 1.51 4.36 22.38
CA THR A 190 2.81 3.68 22.29
C THR A 190 3.15 3.41 20.84
N LYS A 191 4.37 3.69 20.43
CA LYS A 191 4.94 3.27 19.15
C LYS A 191 5.87 2.09 19.41
N ASP A 192 5.58 0.95 18.80
CA ASP A 192 6.39 -0.27 18.93
C ASP A 192 6.67 -0.64 20.41
N GLY A 193 5.66 -0.42 21.27
CA GLY A 193 5.73 -0.68 22.72
C GLY A 193 6.32 0.45 23.58
N SER A 194 6.88 1.50 22.98
CA SER A 194 7.45 2.66 23.70
C SER A 194 6.48 3.85 23.73
N PRO A 195 6.26 4.53 24.87
CA PRO A 195 5.39 5.70 24.94
C PRO A 195 5.85 6.84 24.01
N VAL A 196 4.92 7.42 23.25
CA VAL A 196 5.18 8.58 22.37
C VAL A 196 4.06 9.61 22.47
N THR A 197 4.38 10.87 22.16
CA THR A 197 3.38 11.93 22.00
C THR A 197 3.11 12.16 20.52
N ILE A 198 1.84 12.18 20.12
CA ILE A 198 1.43 12.48 18.76
C ILE A 198 0.82 13.89 18.70
N ALA A 199 1.37 14.74 17.84
CA ALA A 199 0.87 16.09 17.66
C ALA A 199 -0.58 16.08 17.12
N GLY A 200 -1.46 16.81 17.81
CA GLY A 200 -2.86 16.95 17.42
C GLY A 200 -3.81 15.86 17.93
N LEU A 201 -3.35 14.91 18.74
CA LEU A 201 -4.23 13.91 19.36
C LEU A 201 -4.82 14.44 20.67
N SER A 202 -6.07 14.89 20.64
CA SER A 202 -6.76 15.42 21.82
C SER A 202 -8.29 15.42 21.67
N GLY A 203 -9.00 15.64 22.78
CA GLY A 203 -10.46 15.85 22.79
C GLY A 203 -11.28 14.62 22.39
N ALA A 204 -12.57 14.86 22.10
CA ALA A 204 -13.51 13.81 21.71
C ALA A 204 -13.28 13.30 20.27
N SER A 205 -12.76 14.15 19.39
CA SER A 205 -12.41 13.83 17.99
C SER A 205 -11.27 14.73 17.52
N SER A 206 -10.27 14.16 16.85
CA SER A 206 -9.12 14.90 16.30
C SER A 206 -8.50 14.20 15.09
N ALA A 207 -7.70 14.91 14.27
CA ALA A 207 -6.97 14.36 13.12
C ALA A 207 -5.45 14.44 13.35
N PRO A 208 -4.87 13.56 14.19
CA PRO A 208 -3.48 13.64 14.60
C PRO A 208 -2.48 13.33 13.48
N ASN A 209 -1.30 13.96 13.50
CA ASN A 209 -0.23 13.71 12.53
C ASN A 209 0.60 12.46 12.89
N ILE A 210 -0.01 11.28 12.84
CA ILE A 210 0.64 10.00 13.18
C ILE A 210 1.75 9.66 12.18
N LYS A 211 1.55 9.90 10.88
CA LYS A 211 2.57 9.65 9.85
C LYS A 211 3.85 10.46 10.07
N GLY A 212 3.72 11.68 10.58
CA GLY A 212 4.86 12.54 10.89
C GLY A 212 5.79 11.97 11.98
N SER A 213 5.31 11.00 12.77
CA SER A 213 6.09 10.31 13.80
C SER A 213 6.88 9.10 13.27
N GLY A 214 6.86 8.84 11.95
CA GLY A 214 7.64 7.82 11.26
C GLY A 214 6.95 6.44 11.16
N PRO A 215 7.59 5.45 10.50
CA PRO A 215 7.05 4.10 10.40
C PRO A 215 7.07 3.37 11.74
N GLY A 216 6.13 2.43 11.93
CA GLY A 216 5.97 1.66 13.16
C GLY A 216 4.50 1.35 13.47
N VAL A 217 4.27 0.58 14.53
CA VAL A 217 2.92 0.23 15.01
C VAL A 217 2.55 1.13 16.19
N TYR A 218 1.53 1.96 16.00
CA TYR A 218 1.00 2.86 17.02
C TYR A 218 -0.22 2.24 17.67
N ARG A 219 -0.17 2.07 19.00
CA ARG A 219 -1.31 1.66 19.82
C ARG A 219 -1.83 2.86 20.58
N ILE A 220 -3.09 3.22 20.35
CA ILE A 220 -3.73 4.41 20.91
C ILE A 220 -4.81 3.98 21.90
N SER A 221 -4.71 4.45 23.14
CA SER A 221 -5.66 4.16 24.21
C SER A 221 -6.33 5.45 24.69
N LEU A 222 -7.60 5.34 25.06
CA LEU A 222 -8.39 6.42 25.66
C LEU A 222 -8.64 6.14 27.14
N TYR A 223 -8.51 7.19 27.93
CA TYR A 223 -9.07 7.30 29.27
C TYR A 223 -10.04 8.48 29.30
N ALA A 224 -11.30 8.24 29.64
CA ALA A 224 -12.38 9.22 29.58
C ALA A 224 -13.18 9.28 30.88
N THR A 225 -13.65 10.47 31.24
CA THR A 225 -14.35 10.70 32.52
C THR A 225 -15.56 11.61 32.31
N ALA A 226 -16.64 11.36 33.04
CA ALA A 226 -17.84 12.18 33.03
C ALA A 226 -18.32 12.44 34.46
N THR A 227 -18.86 13.63 34.73
CA THR A 227 -19.36 13.99 36.07
C THR A 227 -20.42 13.00 36.53
N GLY A 228 -20.25 12.44 37.74
CA GLY A 228 -21.17 11.45 38.30
C GLY A 228 -21.12 10.06 37.65
N SER A 229 -20.12 9.76 36.82
CA SER A 229 -19.93 8.43 36.23
C SER A 229 -18.59 7.83 36.66
N ALA A 230 -18.49 6.49 36.65
CA ALA A 230 -17.19 5.83 36.70
C ALA A 230 -16.38 6.19 35.44
N HIS A 231 -15.05 6.22 35.54
CA HIS A 231 -14.21 6.42 34.36
C HIS A 231 -14.37 5.26 33.37
N TRP A 232 -14.09 5.53 32.09
CA TRP A 232 -13.98 4.53 31.06
C TRP A 232 -12.55 4.52 30.54
N GLN A 233 -11.97 3.33 30.39
CA GLN A 233 -10.64 3.16 29.81
C GLN A 233 -10.66 2.08 28.74
N THR A 234 -9.90 2.31 27.67
CA THR A 234 -9.75 1.36 26.59
C THR A 234 -9.11 0.07 27.08
N SER A 235 -9.82 -1.06 26.89
CA SER A 235 -9.27 -2.40 27.14
C SER A 235 -8.45 -2.94 25.95
N VAL A 236 -8.78 -2.52 24.73
CA VAL A 236 -8.09 -2.90 23.49
C VAL A 236 -7.72 -1.64 22.69
N PRO A 237 -6.41 -1.28 22.60
CA PRO A 237 -5.99 -0.06 21.90
C PRO A 237 -6.34 -0.07 20.42
N LEU A 238 -6.60 1.11 19.85
CA LEU A 238 -6.65 1.29 18.40
C LEU A 238 -5.26 1.06 17.80
N THR A 239 -5.19 0.47 16.62
CA THR A 239 -3.91 0.13 15.97
C THR A 239 -3.73 0.91 14.67
N VAL A 240 -2.71 1.77 14.59
CA VAL A 240 -2.32 2.43 13.34
C VAL A 240 -0.94 1.91 12.95
N THR A 241 -0.85 1.18 11.85
CA THR A 241 0.43 0.73 11.29
C THR A 241 0.89 1.72 10.23
N VAL A 242 2.02 2.38 10.44
CA VAL A 242 2.65 3.21 9.40
C VAL A 242 3.73 2.36 8.74
N ASN A 243 3.55 2.01 7.47
CA ASN A 243 4.52 1.19 6.75
C ASN A 243 5.84 1.95 6.58
N ALA A 244 6.95 1.23 6.73
CA ALA A 244 8.24 1.72 6.28
C ALA A 244 8.18 1.93 4.77
N VAL A 245 8.62 3.10 4.30
CA VAL A 245 8.89 3.30 2.88
C VAL A 245 10.08 2.39 2.55
N ALA A 246 9.81 1.21 2.01
CA ALA A 246 10.84 0.43 1.35
C ALA A 246 11.11 1.13 0.02
N GLU A 247 12.11 2.01 -0.01
CA GLU A 247 12.70 2.45 -1.28
C GLU A 247 13.31 1.21 -1.93
N PRO A 248 12.86 0.78 -3.12
CA PRO A 248 13.53 -0.31 -3.84
C PRO A 248 14.98 0.14 -4.12
N MET A 249 15.97 -0.54 -3.54
CA MET A 249 17.37 -0.26 -3.86
C MET A 249 17.66 -0.72 -5.28
N THR A 250 18.00 0.23 -6.14
CA THR A 250 18.40 -0.03 -7.52
C THR A 250 19.82 -0.60 -7.59
N GLN A 251 20.13 -1.43 -8.58
CA GLN A 251 21.48 -1.98 -8.75
C GLN A 251 22.42 -0.96 -9.40
N ILE A 252 23.68 -0.89 -8.92
CA ILE A 252 24.78 -0.30 -9.70
C ILE A 252 25.32 -1.42 -10.60
N LEU A 253 25.43 -1.15 -11.89
CA LEU A 253 26.06 -2.07 -12.84
C LEU A 253 27.26 -1.38 -13.45
N CYS A 254 28.46 -1.89 -13.22
CA CYS A 254 29.67 -1.37 -13.84
C CYS A 254 30.32 -2.41 -14.75
N ASN A 255 31.00 -1.95 -15.80
CA ASN A 255 31.78 -2.79 -16.70
C ASN A 255 33.11 -2.11 -17.00
N PRO A 256 34.07 -2.10 -16.05
CA PRO A 256 35.29 -1.35 -16.23
C PRO A 256 36.08 -1.87 -17.43
N LYS A 257 36.69 -0.96 -18.21
CA LYS A 257 37.46 -1.26 -19.43
C LYS A 257 38.69 -0.37 -19.57
N ILE A 258 39.70 -0.91 -20.24
CA ILE A 258 40.87 -0.18 -20.74
C ILE A 258 40.59 0.21 -22.19
N ASN A 259 40.78 1.49 -22.54
CA ASN A 259 40.55 2.05 -23.88
C ASN A 259 39.18 1.64 -24.46
N GLY A 260 38.14 1.68 -23.62
CA GLY A 260 36.75 1.42 -23.99
C GLY A 260 36.34 -0.04 -24.13
N SER A 261 37.24 -0.98 -24.47
CA SER A 261 36.84 -2.37 -24.75
C SER A 261 37.75 -3.46 -24.16
N LEU A 262 38.98 -3.13 -23.76
CA LEU A 262 39.96 -4.12 -23.33
C LEU A 262 39.82 -4.44 -21.84
N SER A 263 40.08 -5.70 -21.48
CA SER A 263 40.31 -6.12 -20.08
C SER A 263 41.79 -6.23 -19.74
N SER A 264 42.67 -6.17 -20.74
CA SER A 264 44.12 -6.16 -20.56
C SER A 264 44.85 -5.33 -21.61
N LEU A 265 45.96 -4.68 -21.24
CA LEU A 265 46.80 -3.90 -22.16
C LEU A 265 48.28 -4.01 -21.79
N THR A 266 49.16 -4.15 -22.78
CA THR A 266 50.60 -3.94 -22.58
C THR A 266 50.96 -2.50 -22.93
N VAL A 267 51.60 -1.79 -22.01
CA VAL A 267 52.08 -0.40 -22.18
C VAL A 267 53.60 -0.36 -22.20
N THR A 268 54.16 0.54 -23.02
CA THR A 268 55.60 0.81 -23.15
C THR A 268 55.88 2.28 -22.82
N SER A 269 57.15 2.69 -22.82
CA SER A 269 57.56 4.08 -22.55
C SER A 269 57.10 5.09 -23.62
N THR A 270 56.56 4.60 -24.73
CA THR A 270 56.00 5.41 -25.82
C THR A 270 54.48 5.26 -25.95
N THR A 271 53.84 4.45 -25.10
CA THR A 271 52.39 4.24 -25.13
C THR A 271 51.70 5.41 -24.45
N ASN A 272 50.69 6.00 -25.10
CA ASN A 272 49.84 7.02 -24.48
C ASN A 272 49.13 6.45 -23.24
N ASN A 273 48.93 7.29 -22.23
CA ASN A 273 48.28 6.88 -20.99
C ASN A 273 46.90 6.24 -21.26
N PRO A 274 46.71 4.96 -20.88
CA PRO A 274 45.49 4.25 -21.18
C PRO A 274 44.29 4.87 -20.49
N LEU A 275 43.16 4.96 -21.18
CA LEU A 275 41.89 5.34 -20.59
C LEU A 275 41.35 4.17 -19.78
N ILE A 276 41.22 4.35 -18.48
CA ILE A 276 40.52 3.43 -17.57
C ILE A 276 39.13 4.00 -17.35
N SER A 277 38.11 3.28 -17.81
CA SER A 277 36.71 3.67 -17.71
C SER A 277 35.98 2.74 -16.74
N ALA A 278 35.15 3.29 -15.87
CA ALA A 278 34.33 2.54 -14.93
C ALA A 278 33.06 1.94 -15.57
N ASN A 279 32.48 2.66 -16.54
CA ASN A 279 31.25 2.30 -17.26
C ASN A 279 30.11 1.86 -16.31
N CYS A 280 29.81 2.69 -15.31
CA CYS A 280 28.74 2.42 -14.36
C CYS A 280 27.40 3.02 -14.79
N ALA A 281 26.31 2.29 -14.55
CA ALA A 281 24.94 2.75 -14.59
C ALA A 281 24.32 2.65 -13.18
N PRO A 282 23.83 3.75 -12.60
CA PRO A 282 23.93 5.12 -13.13
C PRO A 282 25.38 5.66 -13.05
N SER A 283 25.67 6.73 -13.78
CA SER A 283 27.03 7.29 -13.87
C SER A 283 27.40 8.26 -12.74
N ASP A 284 26.44 8.67 -11.92
CA ASP A 284 26.60 9.54 -10.76
C ASP A 284 26.79 8.71 -9.47
N VAL A 285 27.77 7.82 -9.49
CA VAL A 285 28.18 6.98 -8.35
C VAL A 285 29.55 7.42 -7.84
N ASN A 286 29.89 7.11 -6.60
CA ASN A 286 31.22 7.32 -6.06
C ASN A 286 32.14 6.16 -6.48
N TYR A 287 33.28 6.47 -7.09
CA TYR A 287 34.26 5.51 -7.58
C TYR A 287 35.43 5.37 -6.62
N ALA A 288 35.80 4.13 -6.30
CA ALA A 288 37.00 3.80 -5.55
C ALA A 288 37.81 2.75 -6.32
N TRP A 289 39.01 3.14 -6.78
CA TRP A 289 39.92 2.27 -7.53
C TRP A 289 41.03 1.73 -6.63
N THR A 290 41.34 0.45 -6.78
CA THR A 290 42.47 -0.20 -6.10
C THR A 290 43.35 -0.89 -7.12
N VAL A 291 44.67 -0.67 -7.05
CA VAL A 291 45.64 -1.31 -7.96
C VAL A 291 46.61 -2.16 -7.15
N THR A 292 46.92 -3.36 -7.65
CA THR A 292 47.87 -4.27 -7.01
C THR A 292 48.96 -4.72 -7.99
N LYS A 293 50.18 -4.92 -7.49
CA LYS A 293 51.31 -5.55 -8.19
C LYS A 293 51.87 -6.64 -7.28
N ASN A 294 51.91 -7.89 -7.76
CA ASN A 294 52.33 -9.06 -6.96
C ASN A 294 51.56 -9.18 -5.61
N GLY A 295 50.28 -8.82 -5.60
CA GLY A 295 49.42 -8.85 -4.41
C GLY A 295 49.62 -7.70 -3.41
N GLN A 296 50.51 -6.74 -3.69
CA GLN A 296 50.71 -5.54 -2.86
C GLN A 296 50.01 -4.34 -3.49
N ASN A 297 49.38 -3.48 -2.68
CA ASN A 297 48.74 -2.26 -3.16
C ASN A 297 49.77 -1.28 -3.73
N VAL A 298 49.48 -0.73 -4.91
CA VAL A 298 50.29 0.29 -5.58
C VAL A 298 49.46 1.54 -5.75
N SER A 299 49.99 2.69 -5.33
CA SER A 299 49.35 3.97 -5.60
C SER A 299 49.57 4.35 -7.07
N VAL A 300 48.48 4.65 -7.77
CA VAL A 300 48.51 5.10 -9.17
C VAL A 300 47.94 6.51 -9.23
N PRO A 301 48.77 7.54 -9.47
CA PRO A 301 48.31 8.91 -9.60
C PRO A 301 47.25 9.06 -10.71
N ALA A 302 46.27 9.94 -10.49
CA ALA A 302 45.20 10.27 -11.42
C ALA A 302 44.21 9.13 -11.78
N LEU A 303 44.12 8.08 -10.95
CA LEU A 303 43.09 7.04 -11.05
C LEU A 303 42.06 7.20 -9.92
N ASN A 304 41.15 8.17 -10.07
CA ASN A 304 40.21 8.57 -9.02
C ASN A 304 38.76 8.78 -9.52
N ASP A 305 38.54 8.86 -10.83
CA ASP A 305 37.25 9.26 -11.40
C ASP A 305 36.62 8.13 -12.25
N SER A 306 35.45 8.40 -12.83
CA SER A 306 34.74 7.47 -13.73
C SER A 306 35.54 7.13 -14.99
N ASN A 307 36.39 8.06 -15.43
CA ASN A 307 37.30 7.95 -16.55
C ASN A 307 38.63 8.57 -16.14
N SER A 308 39.73 7.84 -16.33
CA SER A 308 41.06 8.27 -15.90
C SER A 308 42.13 7.85 -16.90
N ASN A 309 43.17 8.67 -17.09
CA ASN A 309 44.31 8.36 -17.95
C ASN A 309 45.63 8.29 -17.14
N PRO A 310 45.75 7.33 -16.21
CA PRO A 310 46.94 7.20 -15.37
C PRO A 310 48.18 6.79 -16.18
N ASP A 311 49.36 7.25 -15.73
CA ASP A 311 50.64 6.84 -16.29
C ASP A 311 51.14 5.57 -15.61
N PHE A 312 50.90 4.43 -16.26
CA PHE A 312 51.43 3.14 -15.82
C PHE A 312 52.91 2.93 -16.20
N SER A 313 53.43 3.65 -17.21
CA SER A 313 54.80 3.47 -17.71
C SER A 313 55.86 3.90 -16.69
N ALA A 314 55.52 4.89 -15.85
CA ALA A 314 56.33 5.39 -14.75
C ALA A 314 56.40 4.46 -13.53
N LEU A 315 55.53 3.44 -13.44
CA LEU A 315 55.45 2.52 -12.29
C LEU A 315 56.48 1.37 -12.36
N GLY A 316 57.19 1.23 -13.49
CA GLY A 316 58.21 0.21 -13.74
C GLY A 316 57.65 -1.09 -14.32
N ASN A 317 58.52 -1.91 -14.93
CA ASN A 317 58.11 -3.14 -15.61
C ASN A 317 57.34 -4.11 -14.68
N GLY A 318 56.32 -4.78 -15.22
CA GLY A 318 55.51 -5.77 -14.51
C GLY A 318 54.01 -5.64 -14.78
N THR A 319 53.21 -6.49 -14.13
CA THR A 319 51.75 -6.55 -14.32
C THR A 319 51.00 -5.95 -13.13
N TYR A 320 50.03 -5.09 -13.42
CA TYR A 320 49.20 -4.35 -12.49
C TYR A 320 47.74 -4.79 -12.64
N LEU A 321 47.09 -5.16 -11.54
CA LEU A 321 45.69 -5.56 -11.50
C LEU A 321 44.84 -4.44 -10.88
N ILE A 322 43.79 -4.03 -11.57
CA ILE A 322 42.96 -2.86 -11.24
C ILE A 322 41.54 -3.32 -10.88
N TYR A 323 41.06 -2.90 -9.71
CA TYR A 323 39.74 -3.18 -9.18
C TYR A 323 38.95 -1.88 -9.02
N LEU A 324 37.64 -1.94 -9.21
CA LEU A 324 36.72 -0.84 -8.97
C LEU A 324 35.69 -1.24 -7.91
N THR A 325 35.39 -0.31 -7.00
CA THR A 325 34.20 -0.33 -6.16
C THR A 325 33.38 0.93 -6.44
N ALA A 326 32.09 0.77 -6.71
CA ALA A 326 31.15 1.84 -6.97
C ALA A 326 30.05 1.87 -5.90
N THR A 327 29.80 3.04 -5.31
CA THR A 327 28.82 3.22 -4.22
C THR A 327 27.92 4.42 -4.48
N LYS A 328 26.64 4.32 -4.11
CA LYS A 328 25.68 5.43 -4.17
C LYS A 328 24.56 5.20 -3.16
N SER A 329 24.08 6.25 -2.52
CA SER A 329 22.94 6.16 -1.59
C SER A 329 21.70 5.59 -2.30
N ASN A 330 20.98 4.68 -1.65
CA ASN A 330 19.81 3.97 -2.19
C ASN A 330 20.12 3.01 -3.36
N PHE A 331 21.39 2.66 -3.57
CA PHE A 331 21.80 1.62 -4.51
C PHE A 331 22.63 0.52 -3.82
N VAL A 332 22.63 -0.68 -4.39
CA VAL A 332 23.53 -1.77 -3.97
C VAL A 332 24.95 -1.49 -4.44
N THR A 333 25.93 -1.54 -3.54
CA THR A 333 27.37 -1.39 -3.85
C THR A 333 27.80 -2.44 -4.88
N TRP A 334 28.53 -2.00 -5.90
CA TRP A 334 29.11 -2.87 -6.92
C TRP A 334 30.63 -2.93 -6.78
N SER A 335 31.23 -4.12 -6.90
CA SER A 335 32.69 -4.30 -6.89
C SER A 335 33.13 -5.27 -7.98
N THR A 336 34.25 -4.95 -8.62
CA THR A 336 34.85 -5.78 -9.66
C THR A 336 35.27 -7.14 -9.12
N THR A 337 34.80 -8.22 -9.73
CA THR A 337 35.23 -9.61 -9.42
C THR A 337 36.41 -10.08 -10.27
N THR A 338 36.58 -9.51 -11.47
CA THR A 338 37.70 -9.81 -12.39
C THR A 338 38.45 -8.52 -12.72
N PRO A 339 39.68 -8.33 -12.23
CA PRO A 339 40.41 -7.08 -12.40
C PRO A 339 40.81 -6.84 -13.86
N LEU A 340 40.97 -5.55 -14.22
CA LEU A 340 41.69 -5.19 -15.43
C LEU A 340 43.18 -5.44 -15.24
N SER A 341 43.90 -5.75 -16.32
CA SER A 341 45.34 -6.09 -16.27
C SER A 341 46.17 -5.17 -17.17
N ILE A 342 47.14 -4.44 -16.61
CA ILE A 342 48.11 -3.67 -17.40
C ILE A 342 49.50 -4.25 -17.23
N THR A 343 50.18 -4.59 -18.32
CA THR A 343 51.58 -5.04 -18.33
C THR A 343 52.49 -3.95 -18.85
N VAL A 344 53.41 -3.46 -18.04
CA VAL A 344 54.40 -2.45 -18.46
C VAL A 344 55.65 -3.15 -19.00
N ASN A 345 56.03 -2.84 -20.24
CA ASN A 345 57.22 -3.36 -20.92
C ASN A 345 57.90 -2.29 -21.81
N ASN A 346 58.91 -1.61 -21.28
CA ASN A 346 59.55 -0.46 -21.95
C ASN A 346 60.66 -0.82 -22.96
N SER A 347 60.49 -1.88 -23.77
CA SER A 347 61.42 -2.22 -24.86
C SER A 347 60.85 -1.76 -26.22
N GLY A 348 61.51 -0.79 -26.88
CA GLY A 348 60.90 0.15 -27.83
C GLY A 348 60.57 -0.33 -29.25
N ALA A 349 59.49 0.22 -29.83
CA ALA A 349 59.20 0.31 -31.27
C ALA A 349 58.13 1.42 -31.56
N ASN A 350 58.24 2.05 -32.73
CA ASN A 350 57.38 3.15 -33.23
C ASN A 350 56.03 2.63 -33.76
N ASN A 351 54.87 3.16 -33.32
CA ASN A 351 53.52 2.74 -33.79
C ASN A 351 52.75 3.87 -34.49
N LEU A 352 52.11 3.57 -35.63
CA LEU A 352 51.16 4.43 -36.36
C LEU A 352 49.75 4.36 -35.72
N THR A 353 48.84 5.30 -36.02
CA THR A 353 47.49 5.39 -35.39
C THR A 353 46.36 5.18 -36.41
N ILE A 354 45.35 4.37 -36.05
CA ILE A 354 44.08 4.26 -36.79
C ILE A 354 43.14 5.35 -36.27
N ASP A 355 42.56 6.15 -37.16
CA ASP A 355 41.52 7.13 -36.82
C ASP A 355 40.20 6.72 -37.49
N CYS A 356 39.13 6.60 -36.71
CA CYS A 356 37.80 6.31 -37.24
C CYS A 356 36.76 7.29 -36.71
N SER A 357 35.77 7.61 -37.57
CA SER A 357 34.62 8.44 -37.21
C SER A 357 33.29 7.76 -37.54
N PRO A 358 32.86 6.73 -36.78
CA PRO A 358 31.67 5.98 -37.12
C PRO A 358 30.39 6.84 -37.12
N ARG A 359 29.48 6.57 -38.05
CA ARG A 359 28.21 7.31 -38.23
C ARG A 359 27.06 6.40 -38.63
N ILE A 360 25.84 6.88 -38.37
CA ILE A 360 24.56 6.34 -38.79
C ILE A 360 23.98 7.29 -39.84
N ASN A 361 23.43 6.75 -40.94
CA ASN A 361 22.79 7.55 -42.00
C ASN A 361 23.66 8.76 -42.44
N ALA A 362 24.91 8.46 -42.82
CA ALA A 362 25.97 9.40 -43.17
C ALA A 362 26.57 10.21 -42.00
N ASP A 363 25.77 10.95 -41.22
CA ASP A 363 26.29 11.99 -40.30
C ASP A 363 25.84 11.87 -38.84
N SER A 364 24.89 11.00 -38.51
CA SER A 364 24.31 10.91 -37.17
C SER A 364 25.09 9.96 -36.27
N THR A 365 25.02 10.12 -34.95
CA THR A 365 25.50 9.15 -33.97
C THR A 365 24.38 8.44 -33.22
N ALA A 366 23.14 8.90 -33.42
CA ALA A 366 21.93 8.29 -32.86
C ALA A 366 20.77 8.36 -33.87
N VAL A 367 19.89 7.37 -33.88
CA VAL A 367 18.65 7.38 -34.67
C VAL A 367 17.53 6.62 -33.96
N THR A 368 16.28 7.05 -34.16
CA THR A 368 15.08 6.27 -33.82
C THR A 368 14.42 5.75 -35.10
N ILE A 369 14.17 4.45 -35.17
CA ILE A 369 13.51 3.78 -36.29
C ILE A 369 12.22 3.10 -35.87
N THR A 370 11.31 2.94 -36.82
CA THR A 370 10.07 2.15 -36.69
C THR A 370 9.93 1.28 -37.95
N SER A 371 8.98 0.33 -37.95
CA SER A 371 8.68 -0.49 -39.13
C SER A 371 8.33 0.34 -40.38
N ALA A 372 7.88 1.59 -40.23
CA ALA A 372 7.58 2.51 -41.32
C ALA A 372 8.82 3.24 -41.88
N ILE A 373 9.85 3.47 -41.06
CA ILE A 373 11.06 4.22 -41.43
C ILE A 373 12.13 3.30 -42.04
N GLY A 374 12.20 2.04 -41.58
CA GLY A 374 13.18 1.06 -42.06
C GLY A 374 14.50 1.05 -41.28
N ASN A 375 15.41 0.15 -41.66
CA ASN A 375 16.71 -0.02 -41.00
C ASN A 375 17.74 1.04 -41.42
N PRO A 376 18.62 1.49 -40.50
CA PRO A 376 19.61 2.53 -40.78
C PRO A 376 20.87 1.98 -41.48
N THR A 377 21.65 2.87 -42.11
CA THR A 377 23.01 2.54 -42.54
C THR A 377 24.03 2.83 -41.45
N VAL A 378 25.03 1.97 -41.28
CA VAL A 378 26.14 2.15 -40.31
C VAL A 378 27.47 2.21 -41.07
N ASN A 379 28.26 3.25 -40.81
CA ASN A 379 29.53 3.55 -41.47
C ASN A 379 30.66 3.63 -40.42
N ALA A 380 31.83 3.05 -40.71
CA ALA A 380 33.00 3.07 -39.82
C ALA A 380 33.89 4.32 -39.99
N ASN A 381 34.04 4.79 -41.23
CA ASN A 381 34.86 5.95 -41.61
C ASN A 381 36.29 5.93 -41.02
N CYS A 382 37.03 4.84 -41.24
CA CYS A 382 38.40 4.69 -40.76
C CYS A 382 39.47 5.14 -41.77
N VAL A 383 40.58 5.67 -41.25
CA VAL A 383 41.82 5.99 -41.96
C VAL A 383 43.00 5.31 -41.23
N PRO A 384 43.79 4.46 -41.92
CA PRO A 384 43.56 3.98 -43.29
C PRO A 384 42.29 3.12 -43.40
N ASN A 385 41.70 3.04 -44.59
CA ASN A 385 40.47 2.27 -44.83
C ASN A 385 40.71 0.75 -44.97
N THR A 386 41.97 0.30 -44.91
CA THR A 386 42.44 -1.09 -45.02
C THR A 386 42.40 -1.87 -43.71
N VAL A 387 41.81 -1.31 -42.65
CA VAL A 387 41.71 -1.92 -41.32
C VAL A 387 40.70 -3.07 -41.30
N ALA A 388 40.89 -4.03 -40.39
CA ALA A 388 39.91 -5.06 -40.07
C ALA A 388 38.86 -4.48 -39.09
N TYR A 389 37.57 -4.64 -39.40
CA TYR A 389 36.46 -4.09 -38.61
C TYR A 389 35.78 -5.18 -37.78
N THR A 390 35.61 -4.94 -36.50
CA THR A 390 34.82 -5.78 -35.59
C THR A 390 33.73 -4.94 -34.95
N TRP A 391 32.48 -5.30 -35.21
CA TRP A 391 31.31 -4.63 -34.62
C TRP A 391 30.71 -5.47 -33.50
N SER A 392 30.33 -4.81 -32.42
CA SER A 392 29.55 -5.42 -31.33
C SER A 392 28.34 -4.56 -31.00
N VAL A 393 27.21 -5.21 -30.69
CA VAL A 393 25.96 -4.55 -30.36
C VAL A 393 25.50 -5.02 -28.99
N PHE A 394 25.02 -4.09 -28.17
CA PHE A 394 24.46 -4.39 -26.87
C PHE A 394 23.06 -3.80 -26.76
N ARG A 395 22.16 -4.53 -26.09
CA ARG A 395 20.87 -4.05 -25.61
C ARG A 395 20.77 -4.41 -24.14
N ASP A 396 20.45 -3.44 -23.28
CA ASP A 396 20.39 -3.63 -21.82
C ASP A 396 21.65 -4.28 -21.23
N GLY A 397 22.82 -3.94 -21.78
CA GLY A 397 24.12 -4.47 -21.36
C GLY A 397 24.43 -5.91 -21.83
N LEU A 398 23.48 -6.59 -22.48
CA LEU A 398 23.69 -7.93 -23.04
C LEU A 398 24.11 -7.87 -24.51
N PRO A 399 25.05 -8.71 -24.96
CA PRO A 399 25.45 -8.76 -26.36
C PRO A 399 24.30 -9.27 -27.23
N VAL A 400 24.05 -8.60 -28.35
CA VAL A 400 23.01 -8.96 -29.32
C VAL A 400 23.63 -9.11 -30.70
N THR A 401 23.27 -10.18 -31.41
CA THR A 401 23.63 -10.34 -32.83
C THR A 401 22.62 -9.62 -33.71
N VAL A 402 23.07 -8.62 -34.45
CA VAL A 402 22.24 -7.92 -35.45
C VAL A 402 22.66 -8.38 -36.84
N SER A 403 21.74 -9.04 -37.54
CA SER A 403 22.01 -9.57 -38.89
C SER A 403 22.36 -8.44 -39.86
N GLY A 404 23.40 -8.65 -40.68
CA GLY A 404 23.85 -7.68 -41.67
C GLY A 404 24.78 -6.58 -41.16
N LEU A 405 25.18 -6.59 -39.88
CA LEU A 405 26.18 -5.64 -39.35
C LEU A 405 27.61 -6.15 -39.63
N GLY A 406 28.39 -5.42 -40.42
CA GLY A 406 29.77 -5.78 -40.72
C GLY A 406 30.49 -4.82 -41.68
N GLY A 407 31.81 -4.95 -41.77
CA GLY A 407 32.65 -4.19 -42.71
C GLY A 407 32.68 -2.67 -42.44
N ALA A 408 33.15 -1.91 -43.44
CA ALA A 408 33.27 -0.45 -43.36
C ALA A 408 31.92 0.28 -43.50
N THR A 409 30.94 -0.32 -44.18
CA THR A 409 29.59 0.23 -44.38
C THR A 409 28.59 -0.91 -44.52
N SER A 410 27.46 -0.84 -43.83
CA SER A 410 26.39 -1.87 -43.87
C SER A 410 25.00 -1.30 -43.56
N THR A 411 23.94 -2.10 -43.79
CA THR A 411 22.53 -1.79 -43.47
C THR A 411 21.97 -2.88 -42.55
N PRO A 412 22.34 -2.88 -41.26
CA PRO A 412 21.97 -3.93 -40.29
C PRO A 412 20.47 -3.96 -39.94
N ASN A 413 19.91 -5.16 -39.74
CA ASN A 413 18.49 -5.37 -39.47
C ASN A 413 18.11 -5.25 -37.99
N PHE A 414 18.11 -4.02 -37.46
CA PHE A 414 17.69 -3.71 -36.10
C PHE A 414 16.19 -3.98 -35.86
N LEU A 415 15.33 -3.79 -36.86
CA LEU A 415 13.90 -4.08 -36.74
C LEU A 415 13.63 -5.55 -36.37
N ALA A 416 14.39 -6.49 -36.93
CA ALA A 416 14.30 -7.91 -36.58
C ALA A 416 14.91 -8.25 -35.22
N ALA A 417 15.77 -7.39 -34.67
CA ALA A 417 16.38 -7.59 -33.35
C ALA A 417 15.41 -7.28 -32.19
N GLY A 418 14.26 -6.65 -32.48
CA GLY A 418 13.19 -6.33 -31.52
C GLY A 418 13.14 -4.85 -31.11
N LEU A 419 12.18 -4.51 -30.24
CA LEU A 419 12.08 -3.16 -29.66
C LEU A 419 13.23 -2.91 -28.66
N GLY A 420 13.61 -1.65 -28.49
CA GLY A 420 14.59 -1.20 -27.51
C GLY A 420 15.71 -0.34 -28.08
N THR A 421 16.63 0.10 -27.21
CA THR A 421 17.79 0.89 -27.59
C THR A 421 19.03 0.02 -27.70
N TYR A 422 19.70 0.08 -28.85
CA TYR A 422 20.89 -0.67 -29.19
C TYR A 422 22.11 0.23 -29.21
N TYR A 423 23.17 -0.19 -28.52
CA TYR A 423 24.47 0.48 -28.49
C TYR A 423 25.46 -0.28 -29.36
N VAL A 424 25.98 0.39 -30.38
CA VAL A 424 26.81 -0.20 -31.44
C VAL A 424 28.24 0.30 -31.28
N TYR A 425 29.18 -0.64 -31.13
CA TYR A 425 30.60 -0.36 -30.94
C TYR A 425 31.41 -0.84 -32.14
N LEU A 426 32.39 -0.03 -32.54
CA LEU A 426 33.39 -0.38 -33.54
C LEU A 426 34.74 -0.61 -32.87
N ASN A 427 35.41 -1.70 -33.24
CA ASN A 427 36.85 -1.88 -33.06
C ASN A 427 37.49 -2.04 -34.45
N ALA A 428 38.63 -1.39 -34.68
CA ALA A 428 39.40 -1.49 -35.92
C ALA A 428 40.87 -1.83 -35.63
N GLN A 429 41.43 -2.77 -36.41
CA GLN A 429 42.79 -3.28 -36.20
C GLN A 429 43.57 -3.39 -37.51
N GLN A 430 44.88 -3.10 -37.46
CA GLN A 430 45.82 -3.31 -38.56
C GLN A 430 47.23 -3.54 -38.01
N SER A 431 47.99 -4.43 -38.65
CA SER A 431 49.39 -4.69 -38.29
C SER A 431 50.24 -3.42 -38.39
N GLY A 432 51.01 -3.11 -37.33
CA GLY A 432 51.84 -1.90 -37.24
C GLY A 432 51.09 -0.62 -36.85
N TYR A 433 49.80 -0.71 -36.54
CA TYR A 433 49.00 0.40 -36.03
C TYR A 433 48.43 0.11 -34.64
N ASN A 434 48.21 1.17 -33.86
CA ASN A 434 47.39 1.11 -32.66
C ASN A 434 45.93 0.83 -33.04
N ALA A 435 45.32 -0.16 -32.36
CA ALA A 435 43.90 -0.48 -32.54
C ALA A 435 43.02 0.71 -32.16
N TYR A 436 41.96 0.94 -32.93
CA TYR A 436 40.93 1.92 -32.64
C TYR A 436 39.73 1.23 -31.98
N SER A 437 39.19 1.84 -30.93
CA SER A 437 37.90 1.49 -30.33
C SER A 437 37.07 2.76 -30.21
N ILE A 438 35.82 2.73 -30.65
CA ILE A 438 34.95 3.90 -30.56
C ILE A 438 34.74 4.29 -29.08
N PRO A 439 34.95 5.57 -28.69
CA PRO A 439 34.83 5.99 -27.30
C PRO A 439 33.39 6.13 -26.82
N THR A 440 32.45 6.40 -27.74
CA THR A 440 31.02 6.52 -27.45
C THR A 440 30.26 5.70 -28.49
N PRO A 441 29.41 4.74 -28.09
CA PRO A 441 28.69 3.90 -29.04
C PRO A 441 27.75 4.73 -29.91
N LEU A 442 27.45 4.20 -31.10
CA LEU A 442 26.31 4.69 -31.88
C LEU A 442 25.02 4.15 -31.27
N GLU A 443 23.95 4.93 -31.31
CA GLU A 443 22.66 4.57 -30.71
C GLU A 443 21.60 4.33 -31.79
N VAL A 444 20.92 3.18 -31.72
CA VAL A 444 19.76 2.88 -32.57
C VAL A 444 18.58 2.53 -31.67
N THR A 445 17.55 3.35 -31.62
CA THR A 445 16.31 3.06 -30.90
C THR A 445 15.29 2.47 -31.84
N VAL A 446 14.86 1.23 -31.59
CA VAL A 446 13.72 0.61 -32.27
C VAL A 446 12.48 0.86 -31.43
N ALA A 447 11.63 1.78 -31.90
CA ALA A 447 10.36 2.09 -31.26
C ALA A 447 9.21 1.32 -31.92
N SER A 448 8.16 1.04 -31.17
CA SER A 448 6.91 0.58 -31.74
C SER A 448 6.37 1.65 -32.69
N ALA A 449 5.78 1.23 -33.81
CA ALA A 449 4.95 2.15 -34.57
C ALA A 449 3.83 2.66 -33.63
N PRO A 450 3.44 3.95 -33.71
CA PRO A 450 2.35 4.46 -32.88
C PRO A 450 1.13 3.56 -33.06
N ALA A 451 0.59 3.08 -31.94
CA ALA A 451 -0.57 2.18 -31.95
C ALA A 451 -1.69 2.83 -32.77
N THR A 452 -2.13 2.18 -33.83
CA THR A 452 -3.33 2.64 -34.53
C THR A 452 -4.49 2.53 -33.57
N THR A 453 -5.14 3.64 -33.23
CA THR A 453 -6.29 3.62 -32.33
C THR A 453 -7.60 3.68 -33.12
N ARG A 454 -8.67 3.13 -32.54
CA ARG A 454 -10.05 3.41 -32.96
C ARG A 454 -10.69 4.34 -31.93
N ARG A 455 -11.34 5.41 -32.39
CA ARG A 455 -12.16 6.23 -31.49
C ARG A 455 -13.45 5.48 -31.16
N VAL A 456 -13.78 5.44 -29.89
CA VAL A 456 -15.02 4.90 -29.33
C VAL A 456 -15.79 6.06 -28.72
N THR A 457 -17.09 6.08 -28.97
CA THR A 457 -18.00 7.05 -28.38
C THR A 457 -19.14 6.28 -27.73
N LEU A 458 -19.36 6.55 -26.45
CA LEU A 458 -20.47 6.02 -25.66
C LEU A 458 -21.36 7.20 -25.26
N ALA A 459 -22.68 7.02 -25.36
CA ALA A 459 -23.65 7.98 -24.87
C ALA A 459 -24.61 7.27 -23.91
N LYS A 460 -24.94 7.89 -22.79
CA LYS A 460 -25.83 7.31 -21.77
C LYS A 460 -26.70 8.39 -21.15
N ASP A 461 -28.02 8.23 -21.31
CA ASP A 461 -28.99 8.93 -20.47
C ASP A 461 -29.09 8.23 -19.11
N VAL A 462 -28.85 8.98 -18.04
CA VAL A 462 -29.06 8.51 -16.66
C VAL A 462 -30.54 8.58 -16.35
N GLN A 463 -31.16 7.42 -16.21
CA GLN A 463 -32.58 7.28 -15.93
C GLN A 463 -32.82 7.00 -14.45
N VAL A 464 -34.01 7.30 -13.94
CA VAL A 464 -34.41 6.90 -12.57
C VAL A 464 -34.33 5.37 -12.39
N THR A 465 -34.52 4.62 -13.47
CA THR A 465 -34.36 3.16 -13.49
C THR A 465 -32.93 2.67 -13.39
N ASP A 466 -31.91 3.52 -13.54
CA ASP A 466 -30.52 3.10 -13.38
C ASP A 466 -30.18 2.76 -11.91
N ASN A 467 -31.06 3.04 -10.94
CA ASN A 467 -30.94 2.65 -9.53
C ASN A 467 -31.41 1.22 -9.24
N LYS A 468 -31.34 0.30 -10.21
CA LYS A 468 -31.76 -1.10 -10.05
C LYS A 468 -30.56 -2.04 -9.94
N VAL A 469 -30.61 -3.01 -9.03
CA VAL A 469 -29.60 -4.08 -8.92
C VAL A 469 -30.25 -5.45 -8.80
N ASP A 470 -29.73 -6.41 -9.55
CA ASP A 470 -30.02 -7.82 -9.37
C ASP A 470 -28.87 -8.45 -8.58
N VAL A 471 -29.19 -9.06 -7.44
CA VAL A 471 -28.21 -9.75 -6.60
C VAL A 471 -28.36 -11.25 -6.81
N VAL A 472 -27.26 -11.95 -7.07
CA VAL A 472 -27.23 -13.42 -7.11
C VAL A 472 -26.28 -13.90 -6.02
N VAL A 473 -26.80 -14.65 -5.06
CA VAL A 473 -26.00 -15.27 -3.99
C VAL A 473 -25.68 -16.70 -4.39
N ILE A 474 -24.40 -17.04 -4.48
CA ILE A 474 -23.90 -18.40 -4.72
C ILE A 474 -23.39 -18.92 -3.39
N VAL A 475 -24.12 -19.89 -2.84
CA VAL A 475 -23.87 -20.44 -1.51
C VAL A 475 -23.17 -21.78 -1.66
N ASP A 476 -21.98 -21.89 -1.08
CA ASP A 476 -21.39 -23.20 -0.91
C ASP A 476 -22.15 -24.02 0.14
N ASP A 477 -22.73 -25.15 -0.27
CA ASP A 477 -23.52 -26.02 0.60
C ASP A 477 -22.76 -27.29 1.03
N SER A 478 -21.42 -27.25 0.99
CA SER A 478 -20.54 -28.28 1.57
C SER A 478 -20.72 -28.41 3.09
N ASN A 479 -20.24 -29.54 3.65
CA ASN A 479 -20.43 -29.90 5.06
C ASN A 479 -19.89 -28.85 6.05
N SER A 480 -18.77 -28.22 5.73
CA SER A 480 -18.09 -27.24 6.56
C SER A 480 -18.78 -25.87 6.58
N MET A 481 -19.62 -25.59 5.59
CA MET A 481 -20.10 -24.22 5.33
C MET A 481 -21.31 -23.77 6.14
N LEU A 482 -22.01 -24.65 6.88
CA LEU A 482 -23.22 -24.25 7.61
C LEU A 482 -23.01 -23.07 8.58
N PRO A 483 -21.95 -23.04 9.41
CA PRO A 483 -21.72 -21.91 10.32
C PRO A 483 -21.52 -20.59 9.57
N ASP A 484 -20.73 -20.60 8.50
CA ASP A 484 -20.42 -19.39 7.72
C ASP A 484 -21.63 -18.93 6.88
N ASN A 485 -22.40 -19.86 6.33
CA ASN A 485 -23.66 -19.54 5.65
C ASN A 485 -24.68 -18.90 6.60
N ARG A 486 -24.74 -19.33 7.87
CA ARG A 486 -25.61 -18.69 8.89
C ARG A 486 -25.14 -17.28 9.23
N LYS A 487 -23.83 -17.05 9.39
CA LYS A 487 -23.26 -15.70 9.58
C LYS A 487 -23.65 -14.77 8.43
N LEU A 488 -23.63 -15.28 7.18
CA LEU A 488 -24.08 -14.51 6.01
C LEU A 488 -25.57 -14.18 6.10
N ALA A 489 -26.42 -15.18 6.35
CA ALA A 489 -27.87 -14.99 6.44
C ALA A 489 -28.27 -13.93 7.47
N GLU A 490 -27.64 -13.95 8.65
CA GLU A 490 -27.90 -13.01 9.75
C GLU A 490 -27.62 -11.55 9.37
N ARG A 491 -26.73 -11.31 8.39
CA ARG A 491 -26.33 -9.95 7.98
C ARG A 491 -26.96 -9.50 6.66
N LEU A 492 -27.54 -10.41 5.87
CA LEU A 492 -28.22 -10.07 4.63
C LEU A 492 -29.42 -9.13 4.82
N GLN A 493 -30.11 -9.17 5.97
CA GLN A 493 -31.16 -8.18 6.27
C GLN A 493 -30.61 -6.75 6.30
N GLY A 494 -29.49 -6.53 6.98
CA GLY A 494 -28.84 -5.22 7.04
C GLY A 494 -28.40 -4.76 5.66
N PHE A 495 -27.84 -5.67 4.86
CA PHE A 495 -27.46 -5.41 3.47
C PHE A 495 -28.64 -4.92 2.61
N VAL A 496 -29.76 -5.66 2.58
CA VAL A 496 -30.92 -5.25 1.77
C VAL A 496 -31.67 -4.04 2.33
N SER A 497 -31.63 -3.83 3.65
CA SER A 497 -32.18 -2.63 4.28
C SER A 497 -31.38 -1.39 3.89
N ASN A 498 -30.05 -1.51 3.78
CA ASN A 498 -29.17 -0.44 3.32
C ASN A 498 -29.40 -0.13 1.83
N LEU A 499 -29.55 -1.14 0.97
CA LEU A 499 -29.92 -0.93 -0.44
C LEU A 499 -31.27 -0.20 -0.56
N THR A 500 -32.26 -0.64 0.21
CA THR A 500 -33.59 0.00 0.23
C THR A 500 -33.51 1.45 0.70
N SER A 501 -32.72 1.73 1.74
CA SER A 501 -32.52 3.08 2.28
C SER A 501 -31.77 4.00 1.32
N ALA A 502 -30.92 3.44 0.45
CA ALA A 502 -30.27 4.14 -0.65
C ALA A 502 -31.19 4.33 -1.88
N ASN A 503 -32.48 4.02 -1.77
CA ASN A 503 -33.46 4.07 -2.84
C ASN A 503 -33.06 3.22 -4.07
N ILE A 504 -32.43 2.08 -3.81
CA ILE A 504 -32.07 1.09 -4.83
C ILE A 504 -33.19 0.05 -4.93
N ASP A 505 -33.72 -0.14 -6.13
CA ASP A 505 -34.68 -1.19 -6.45
C ASP A 505 -33.92 -2.51 -6.69
N TRP A 506 -33.94 -3.37 -5.69
CA TRP A 506 -33.18 -4.62 -5.69
C TRP A 506 -34.10 -5.84 -5.81
N GLN A 507 -33.60 -6.86 -6.50
CA GLN A 507 -34.11 -8.23 -6.41
C GLN A 507 -32.96 -9.19 -6.18
N MET A 508 -33.25 -10.33 -5.54
CA MET A 508 -32.23 -11.30 -5.13
C MET A 508 -32.66 -12.72 -5.48
N CYS A 509 -31.74 -13.45 -6.11
CA CYS A 509 -31.83 -14.89 -6.33
C CYS A 509 -30.68 -15.59 -5.59
N ALA A 510 -30.87 -16.86 -5.26
CA ALA A 510 -29.84 -17.70 -4.68
C ALA A 510 -29.70 -19.01 -5.45
N THR A 511 -28.49 -19.56 -5.54
CA THR A 511 -28.20 -20.92 -5.99
C THR A 511 -27.06 -21.49 -5.16
N VAL A 512 -26.81 -22.80 -5.25
CA VAL A 512 -25.70 -23.46 -4.56
C VAL A 512 -24.56 -23.85 -5.50
N THR A 513 -23.41 -24.21 -4.94
CA THR A 513 -22.16 -24.59 -5.63
C THR A 513 -22.19 -25.97 -6.28
N ARG A 514 -23.31 -26.70 -6.21
CA ARG A 514 -23.49 -28.01 -6.87
C ARG A 514 -24.68 -28.05 -7.82
N SER A 515 -24.74 -29.09 -8.64
CA SER A 515 -25.93 -29.42 -9.44
C SER A 515 -27.08 -29.91 -8.56
N GLN A 516 -28.32 -29.57 -8.94
CA GLN A 516 -29.52 -29.83 -8.15
C GLN A 516 -30.60 -30.51 -8.97
N ASP A 517 -31.23 -31.56 -8.43
CA ASP A 517 -32.49 -32.07 -8.95
C ASP A 517 -33.66 -31.22 -8.41
N VAL A 518 -34.01 -30.19 -9.18
CA VAL A 518 -35.10 -29.26 -8.83
C VAL A 518 -36.49 -29.75 -9.22
N ARG A 519 -36.58 -30.89 -9.91
CA ARG A 519 -37.86 -31.46 -10.40
C ARG A 519 -38.23 -32.77 -9.73
N GLY A 520 -37.30 -33.39 -9.00
CA GLY A 520 -37.46 -34.74 -8.44
C GLY A 520 -37.51 -35.82 -9.52
N ASP A 521 -36.98 -35.54 -10.72
CA ASP A 521 -36.99 -36.44 -11.88
C ASP A 521 -35.63 -37.12 -12.13
N GLY A 522 -34.66 -36.89 -11.24
CA GLY A 522 -33.29 -37.39 -11.35
C GLY A 522 -32.41 -36.58 -12.31
N VAL A 523 -32.90 -35.47 -12.88
CA VAL A 523 -32.10 -34.59 -13.75
C VAL A 523 -31.50 -33.45 -12.94
N TYR A 524 -30.17 -33.37 -12.97
CA TYR A 524 -29.43 -32.39 -12.18
C TYR A 524 -29.10 -31.14 -13.02
N TYR A 525 -29.40 -29.98 -12.45
CA TYR A 525 -29.19 -28.67 -13.07
C TYR A 525 -28.22 -27.83 -12.26
N TRP A 526 -27.18 -27.32 -12.94
CA TRP A 526 -26.28 -26.32 -12.39
C TRP A 526 -26.94 -24.96 -12.32
N GLY A 527 -26.73 -24.20 -11.24
CA GLY A 527 -27.23 -22.83 -11.15
C GLY A 527 -28.75 -22.70 -11.07
N ALA A 528 -29.46 -23.74 -10.66
CA ALA A 528 -30.91 -23.67 -10.48
C ALA A 528 -31.25 -22.84 -9.22
N SER A 529 -32.16 -21.87 -9.37
CA SER A 529 -32.50 -20.94 -8.28
C SER A 529 -33.23 -21.64 -7.14
N ARG A 530 -32.85 -21.33 -5.90
CA ARG A 530 -33.51 -21.79 -4.67
C ARG A 530 -34.73 -20.93 -4.37
N ASN A 531 -35.76 -21.56 -3.80
CA ASN A 531 -36.89 -20.83 -3.25
C ASN A 531 -36.49 -20.15 -1.94
N TRP A 532 -36.90 -18.90 -1.78
CA TRP A 532 -36.83 -18.21 -0.50
C TRP A 532 -37.92 -18.76 0.43
N VAL A 533 -37.50 -19.37 1.54
CA VAL A 533 -38.41 -19.95 2.54
C VAL A 533 -39.22 -18.82 3.19
N ASP A 534 -40.52 -19.07 3.39
CA ASP A 534 -41.51 -18.12 3.91
C ASP A 534 -41.71 -16.83 3.10
N TYR A 535 -41.04 -16.68 1.95
CA TYR A 535 -41.32 -15.57 1.05
C TYR A 535 -42.68 -15.77 0.37
N VAL A 536 -43.56 -14.79 0.56
CA VAL A 536 -44.94 -14.79 0.02
C VAL A 536 -45.03 -14.23 -1.40
N GLY A 537 -43.94 -13.67 -1.95
CA GLY A 537 -43.92 -13.14 -3.30
C GLY A 537 -43.82 -14.20 -4.39
N SER A 538 -44.10 -13.77 -5.63
CA SER A 538 -44.06 -14.63 -6.81
C SER A 538 -43.15 -14.04 -7.90
N PRO A 539 -42.28 -14.86 -8.52
CA PRO A 539 -41.99 -16.25 -8.15
C PRO A 539 -41.18 -16.35 -6.84
N LYS A 540 -41.26 -17.50 -6.15
CA LYS A 540 -40.65 -17.70 -4.81
C LYS A 540 -39.12 -17.65 -4.79
N TRP A 541 -38.47 -17.83 -5.93
CA TRP A 541 -37.00 -17.78 -6.05
C TRP A 541 -36.44 -16.38 -6.34
N ILE A 542 -37.29 -15.35 -6.43
CA ILE A 542 -36.88 -13.95 -6.59
C ILE A 542 -37.39 -13.13 -5.41
N LEU A 543 -36.54 -12.91 -4.42
CA LEU A 543 -36.84 -12.00 -3.30
C LEU A 543 -36.73 -10.55 -3.81
N LYS A 544 -37.71 -9.71 -3.49
CA LYS A 544 -37.76 -8.31 -3.98
C LYS A 544 -37.78 -7.31 -2.83
N THR A 545 -37.43 -6.07 -3.15
CA THR A 545 -37.64 -4.92 -2.26
C THR A 545 -39.06 -4.90 -1.68
N GLY A 546 -39.17 -4.61 -0.39
CA GLY A 546 -40.46 -4.59 0.34
C GLY A 546 -40.92 -5.94 0.89
N ALA A 547 -40.10 -7.00 0.80
CA ALA A 547 -40.38 -8.26 1.47
C ALA A 547 -40.52 -8.07 2.99
N ALA A 548 -41.56 -8.68 3.57
CA ALA A 548 -41.75 -8.71 5.01
C ALA A 548 -40.75 -9.69 5.65
N ASP A 549 -40.16 -9.27 6.78
CA ASP A 549 -39.20 -10.05 7.56
C ASP A 549 -38.07 -10.73 6.74
N PRO A 550 -37.19 -9.95 6.06
CA PRO A 550 -36.08 -10.52 5.31
C PRO A 550 -35.14 -11.37 6.16
N TYR A 551 -34.99 -11.07 7.46
CA TYR A 551 -34.14 -11.85 8.37
C TYR A 551 -34.62 -13.30 8.50
N SER A 552 -35.91 -13.50 8.79
CA SER A 552 -36.46 -14.86 8.85
C SER A 552 -36.40 -15.56 7.50
N ILE A 553 -36.60 -14.84 6.39
CA ILE A 553 -36.49 -15.42 5.04
C ILE A 553 -35.06 -15.94 4.80
N PHE A 554 -34.05 -15.12 5.05
CA PHE A 554 -32.65 -15.50 4.82
C PHE A 554 -32.21 -16.67 5.69
N THR A 555 -32.43 -16.58 7.00
CA THR A 555 -31.99 -17.60 7.96
C THR A 555 -32.66 -18.95 7.72
N LYS A 556 -33.99 -18.98 7.53
CA LYS A 556 -34.71 -20.21 7.20
C LYS A 556 -34.36 -20.77 5.82
N THR A 557 -34.04 -19.92 4.85
CA THR A 557 -33.60 -20.38 3.52
C THR A 557 -32.24 -21.06 3.60
N ILE A 558 -31.28 -20.49 4.33
CA ILE A 558 -29.98 -21.13 4.55
C ILE A 558 -30.14 -22.45 5.33
N ASP A 559 -30.96 -22.47 6.38
CA ASP A 559 -31.22 -23.72 7.12
C ASP A 559 -31.89 -24.79 6.23
N ALA A 560 -32.76 -24.40 5.30
CA ALA A 560 -33.40 -25.31 4.36
C ALA A 560 -32.48 -25.79 3.22
N ILE A 561 -31.51 -24.96 2.81
CA ILE A 561 -30.40 -25.40 1.93
C ILE A 561 -29.58 -26.47 2.66
N GLY A 562 -29.31 -26.23 3.95
CA GLY A 562 -28.53 -27.11 4.80
C GLY A 562 -27.04 -27.11 4.43
N ALA A 563 -26.33 -28.11 4.92
CA ALA A 563 -24.94 -28.39 4.55
C ALA A 563 -24.75 -29.89 4.41
N GLY A 564 -23.91 -30.31 3.47
CA GLY A 564 -23.25 -31.60 3.58
C GLY A 564 -24.05 -32.83 3.20
N TRP A 565 -24.62 -32.82 2.00
CA TRP A 565 -25.24 -34.02 1.45
C TRP A 565 -24.16 -35.01 0.98
N ALA A 566 -24.47 -36.31 0.94
CA ALA A 566 -23.51 -37.28 0.39
C ALA A 566 -23.18 -36.95 -1.08
N GLY A 567 -21.89 -36.81 -1.40
CA GLY A 567 -21.41 -36.51 -2.76
C GLY A 567 -21.44 -35.03 -3.15
N THR A 568 -21.36 -34.11 -2.18
CA THR A 568 -21.28 -32.66 -2.46
C THR A 568 -19.87 -32.13 -2.69
N ASP A 569 -18.84 -32.95 -2.48
CA ASP A 569 -17.38 -32.67 -2.54
C ASP A 569 -16.85 -32.18 -3.91
N ASP A 570 -17.73 -31.69 -4.80
CA ASP A 570 -17.41 -31.09 -6.10
C ASP A 570 -18.04 -29.69 -6.22
N GLU A 571 -17.52 -28.76 -5.44
CA GLU A 571 -18.01 -27.40 -5.28
C GLU A 571 -17.54 -26.52 -6.45
N ARG A 572 -18.49 -26.03 -7.26
CA ARG A 572 -18.22 -25.30 -8.50
C ARG A 572 -19.05 -24.03 -8.59
N GLY A 573 -18.76 -23.06 -7.72
CA GLY A 573 -19.51 -21.80 -7.63
C GLY A 573 -19.50 -20.99 -8.93
N ILE A 574 -18.39 -20.97 -9.68
CA ILE A 574 -18.32 -20.27 -10.97
C ILE A 574 -19.18 -20.96 -12.03
N MET A 575 -19.18 -22.29 -12.08
CA MET A 575 -20.05 -23.05 -12.97
C MET A 575 -21.54 -22.84 -12.63
N ALA A 576 -21.90 -22.84 -11.35
CA ALA A 576 -23.26 -22.56 -10.91
C ALA A 576 -23.69 -21.15 -11.36
N ALA A 577 -22.84 -20.13 -11.18
CA ALA A 577 -23.12 -18.78 -11.64
C ALA A 577 -23.25 -18.68 -13.17
N TYR A 578 -22.37 -19.37 -13.91
CA TYR A 578 -22.40 -19.46 -15.37
C TYR A 578 -23.75 -19.99 -15.88
N TRP A 579 -24.22 -21.11 -15.34
CA TRP A 579 -25.48 -21.72 -15.77
C TRP A 579 -26.71 -20.97 -15.24
N HIS A 580 -26.63 -20.35 -14.07
CA HIS A 580 -27.69 -19.47 -13.57
C HIS A 580 -27.90 -18.28 -14.54
N ALA A 581 -26.82 -17.70 -15.09
CA ALA A 581 -26.90 -16.67 -16.13
C ALA A 581 -27.42 -17.23 -17.47
N GLU A 582 -27.05 -18.45 -17.85
CA GLU A 582 -27.59 -19.11 -19.05
C GLU A 582 -29.12 -19.25 -18.97
N TYR A 583 -29.64 -19.58 -17.78
CA TYR A 583 -31.06 -19.72 -17.51
C TYR A 583 -31.80 -18.41 -17.25
N ALA A 584 -31.21 -17.24 -17.54
CA ALA A 584 -31.83 -15.93 -17.31
C ALA A 584 -33.25 -15.79 -17.87
N ALA A 585 -33.50 -16.38 -19.06
CA ALA A 585 -34.81 -16.37 -19.69
C ALA A 585 -35.88 -17.15 -18.90
N SER A 586 -35.46 -18.18 -18.14
CA SER A 586 -36.32 -19.06 -17.35
C SER A 586 -36.45 -18.59 -15.90
N ASN A 587 -35.34 -18.23 -15.25
CA ASN A 587 -35.35 -17.85 -13.84
C ASN A 587 -35.83 -16.41 -13.60
N LYS A 588 -35.77 -15.52 -14.62
CA LYS A 588 -36.15 -14.09 -14.54
C LYS A 588 -35.40 -13.29 -13.47
N CYS A 589 -34.26 -13.79 -12.99
CA CYS A 589 -33.42 -13.13 -11.99
C CYS A 589 -32.69 -11.89 -12.51
N TYR A 590 -32.64 -11.71 -13.83
CA TYR A 590 -31.86 -10.67 -14.49
C TYR A 590 -32.78 -9.71 -15.24
N ARG A 591 -32.82 -8.46 -14.81
CA ARG A 591 -33.49 -7.35 -15.47
C ARG A 591 -32.52 -6.69 -16.45
N SER A 592 -33.03 -6.28 -17.61
CA SER A 592 -32.19 -5.65 -18.65
C SER A 592 -31.69 -4.26 -18.25
N ASP A 593 -32.42 -3.57 -17.36
CA ASP A 593 -32.13 -2.20 -16.90
C ASP A 593 -31.47 -2.14 -15.52
N ALA A 594 -31.15 -3.29 -14.91
CA ALA A 594 -30.47 -3.37 -13.62
C ALA A 594 -28.96 -3.67 -13.76
N SER A 595 -28.13 -3.25 -12.81
CA SER A 595 -26.80 -3.84 -12.64
C SER A 595 -26.91 -5.26 -12.07
N LEU A 596 -25.84 -6.05 -12.22
CA LEU A 596 -25.72 -7.38 -11.63
C LEU A 596 -24.62 -7.36 -10.56
N SER A 597 -24.96 -7.77 -9.35
CA SER A 597 -24.00 -8.06 -8.29
C SER A 597 -24.08 -9.52 -7.90
N VAL A 598 -22.95 -10.22 -7.93
CA VAL A 598 -22.87 -11.60 -7.45
C VAL A 598 -22.13 -11.61 -6.12
N ILE A 599 -22.63 -12.39 -5.17
CA ILE A 599 -21.98 -12.67 -3.90
C ILE A 599 -21.69 -14.17 -3.90
N MET A 600 -20.41 -14.55 -3.81
CA MET A 600 -19.98 -15.93 -3.69
C MET A 600 -19.39 -16.16 -2.31
N ILE A 601 -19.73 -17.27 -1.66
CA ILE A 601 -19.16 -17.68 -0.39
C ILE A 601 -18.72 -19.14 -0.47
N SER A 602 -17.49 -19.45 -0.07
CA SER A 602 -16.92 -20.81 -0.07
C SER A 602 -15.65 -20.85 0.79
N ASP A 603 -15.41 -21.95 1.51
CA ASP A 603 -14.18 -22.23 2.25
C ASP A 603 -13.15 -23.00 1.43
N GLU A 604 -13.41 -23.21 0.15
CA GLU A 604 -12.49 -23.85 -0.80
C GLU A 604 -12.42 -23.12 -2.14
N ASP A 605 -11.59 -23.61 -3.06
CA ASP A 605 -11.56 -23.13 -4.43
C ASP A 605 -12.55 -23.91 -5.31
N VAL A 606 -12.70 -23.47 -6.57
CA VAL A 606 -13.49 -24.23 -7.54
C VAL A 606 -12.89 -25.62 -7.71
N ARG A 607 -13.72 -26.67 -7.58
CA ARG A 607 -13.29 -28.09 -7.62
C ARG A 607 -12.31 -28.40 -6.49
N SER A 608 -12.59 -27.89 -5.30
CA SER A 608 -11.77 -27.93 -4.08
C SER A 608 -10.45 -27.17 -4.17
N VAL A 609 -9.48 -27.69 -4.92
CA VAL A 609 -8.10 -27.14 -4.95
C VAL A 609 -7.82 -26.27 -6.17
N GLY A 610 -8.83 -25.94 -7.00
CA GLY A 610 -8.61 -25.12 -8.20
C GLY A 610 -7.77 -25.83 -9.27
N GLY A 611 -7.67 -27.16 -9.22
CA GLY A 611 -6.74 -27.91 -10.06
C GLY A 611 -5.27 -27.79 -9.65
N ASP A 612 -4.96 -27.21 -8.49
CA ASP A 612 -3.61 -27.13 -7.95
C ASP A 612 -3.26 -28.39 -7.16
N ALA A 613 -2.39 -29.23 -7.74
CA ALA A 613 -1.91 -30.44 -7.11
C ALA A 613 -1.12 -30.18 -5.80
N ALA A 614 -0.59 -28.98 -5.58
CA ALA A 614 0.16 -28.62 -4.38
C ALA A 614 -0.75 -28.37 -3.15
N GLN A 615 -2.05 -28.15 -3.35
CA GLN A 615 -3.01 -27.88 -2.28
C GLN A 615 -3.81 -29.11 -1.85
N VAL A 616 -3.61 -30.26 -2.52
CA VAL A 616 -4.32 -31.50 -2.22
C VAL A 616 -3.98 -31.98 -0.81
N TYR A 617 -5.03 -32.19 -0.02
CA TYR A 617 -4.96 -32.79 1.31
C TYR A 617 -5.63 -34.18 1.34
N TYR A 618 -6.82 -34.32 0.76
CA TYR A 618 -7.55 -35.58 0.68
C TYR A 618 -7.40 -36.23 -0.69
N GLY A 619 -7.45 -37.57 -0.71
CA GLY A 619 -7.42 -38.32 -1.97
C GLY A 619 -8.68 -38.04 -2.79
N GLY A 620 -8.51 -37.53 -4.02
CA GLY A 620 -9.61 -37.27 -4.96
C GLY A 620 -10.04 -35.81 -5.11
N GLU A 621 -9.42 -34.89 -4.37
CA GLU A 621 -9.68 -33.44 -4.51
C GLU A 621 -9.19 -32.88 -5.84
N LEU A 622 -8.09 -33.41 -6.37
CA LEU A 622 -7.54 -32.94 -7.64
C LEU A 622 -8.44 -33.36 -8.80
N LYS A 623 -9.22 -32.41 -9.31
CA LYS A 623 -10.07 -32.58 -10.48
C LYS A 623 -9.74 -31.52 -11.52
N PRO A 624 -9.72 -31.86 -12.83
CA PRO A 624 -9.47 -30.88 -13.87
C PRO A 624 -10.60 -29.86 -13.92
N LEU A 625 -10.25 -28.59 -14.11
CA LEU A 625 -11.23 -27.53 -14.37
C LEU A 625 -11.81 -27.69 -15.78
N GLU A 626 -13.10 -27.38 -15.91
CA GLU A 626 -13.77 -27.26 -17.20
C GLU A 626 -13.86 -25.80 -17.63
N ALA A 627 -14.20 -25.56 -18.90
CA ALA A 627 -14.22 -24.21 -19.45
C ALA A 627 -15.17 -23.26 -18.68
N ASN A 628 -16.27 -23.77 -18.13
CA ASN A 628 -17.25 -23.00 -17.36
C ASN A 628 -16.91 -22.85 -15.87
N ASP A 629 -15.81 -23.42 -15.40
CA ASP A 629 -15.25 -23.12 -14.07
C ASP A 629 -14.37 -21.86 -14.07
N LEU A 630 -13.94 -21.39 -15.25
CA LEU A 630 -12.95 -20.33 -15.34
C LEU A 630 -13.57 -18.93 -15.16
N PRO A 631 -12.95 -18.02 -14.39
CA PRO A 631 -13.41 -16.66 -14.18
C PRO A 631 -13.71 -15.90 -15.47
N GLN A 632 -12.78 -15.96 -16.43
CA GLN A 632 -12.90 -15.27 -17.70
C GLN A 632 -14.08 -15.79 -18.54
N SER A 633 -14.40 -17.08 -18.44
CA SER A 633 -15.56 -17.67 -19.12
C SER A 633 -16.87 -17.14 -18.57
N TYR A 634 -16.96 -16.93 -17.26
CA TYR A 634 -18.15 -16.33 -16.65
C TYR A 634 -18.30 -14.84 -17.03
N VAL A 635 -17.22 -14.06 -17.00
CA VAL A 635 -17.22 -12.67 -17.49
C VAL A 635 -17.69 -12.62 -18.96
N SER A 636 -17.19 -13.53 -19.80
CA SER A 636 -17.56 -13.61 -21.21
C SER A 636 -19.04 -14.01 -21.38
N LYS A 637 -19.55 -14.92 -20.53
CA LYS A 637 -20.96 -15.31 -20.52
C LYS A 637 -21.88 -14.12 -20.21
N ILE A 638 -21.56 -13.32 -19.20
CA ILE A 638 -22.37 -12.14 -18.84
C ILE A 638 -22.41 -11.16 -20.01
N LYS A 639 -21.27 -10.84 -20.61
CA LYS A 639 -21.18 -9.95 -21.77
C LYS A 639 -21.96 -10.49 -22.98
N GLN A 640 -21.84 -11.79 -23.25
CA GLN A 640 -22.59 -12.45 -24.33
C GLN A 640 -24.10 -12.40 -24.10
N LYS A 641 -24.55 -12.67 -22.87
CA LYS A 641 -25.97 -12.84 -22.54
C LYS A 641 -26.70 -11.51 -22.38
N PHE A 642 -26.03 -10.49 -21.84
CA PHE A 642 -26.65 -9.24 -21.43
C PHE A 642 -26.10 -8.00 -22.13
N GLY A 643 -25.12 -8.16 -23.03
CA GLY A 643 -24.46 -7.07 -23.73
C GLY A 643 -23.26 -6.50 -22.98
N MET A 644 -22.46 -5.70 -23.69
CA MET A 644 -21.24 -5.08 -23.16
C MET A 644 -21.54 -4.01 -22.10
N ASP A 645 -22.74 -3.42 -22.14
CA ASP A 645 -23.16 -2.34 -21.25
C ASP A 645 -23.68 -2.84 -19.88
N LYS A 646 -23.81 -4.17 -19.71
CA LYS A 646 -24.28 -4.75 -18.44
C LYS A 646 -23.26 -4.48 -17.34
N ARG A 647 -23.61 -3.56 -16.43
CA ARG A 647 -22.86 -3.31 -15.19
C ARG A 647 -22.84 -4.59 -14.35
N PHE A 648 -21.66 -5.11 -14.05
CA PHE A 648 -21.48 -6.42 -13.45
C PHE A 648 -20.29 -6.43 -12.47
N THR A 649 -20.53 -6.88 -11.24
CA THR A 649 -19.51 -7.04 -10.19
C THR A 649 -19.69 -8.38 -9.48
N VAL A 650 -18.59 -9.09 -9.21
CA VAL A 650 -18.58 -10.30 -8.38
C VAL A 650 -17.81 -10.01 -7.10
N ASN A 651 -18.41 -10.31 -5.97
CA ASN A 651 -17.79 -10.20 -4.67
C ASN A 651 -17.67 -11.59 -4.04
N SER A 652 -16.57 -11.86 -3.35
CA SER A 652 -16.31 -13.16 -2.72
C SER A 652 -16.08 -13.05 -1.21
N ILE A 653 -16.52 -14.06 -0.49
CA ILE A 653 -16.23 -14.34 0.92
C ILE A 653 -15.54 -15.70 0.94
N ILE A 654 -14.20 -15.71 1.07
CA ILE A 654 -13.38 -16.90 0.84
C ILE A 654 -12.22 -16.98 1.84
N VAL A 655 -11.56 -18.14 1.92
CA VAL A 655 -10.19 -18.19 2.44
C VAL A 655 -9.29 -17.50 1.41
N LYS A 656 -8.80 -16.30 1.75
CA LYS A 656 -8.03 -15.48 0.81
C LYS A 656 -6.69 -16.12 0.48
N PRO A 657 -6.21 -16.04 -0.78
CA PRO A 657 -4.86 -16.44 -1.14
C PRO A 657 -3.80 -15.93 -0.16
N GLY A 658 -3.09 -16.86 0.50
CA GLY A 658 -2.02 -16.57 1.44
C GLY A 658 -2.44 -16.22 2.88
N ASP A 659 -3.74 -16.20 3.20
CA ASP A 659 -4.24 -16.00 4.57
C ASP A 659 -4.17 -17.32 5.37
N SER A 660 -2.96 -17.69 5.77
CA SER A 660 -2.70 -18.94 6.49
C SER A 660 -3.35 -18.99 7.87
N ALA A 661 -3.62 -17.84 8.50
CA ALA A 661 -4.33 -17.76 9.76
C ALA A 661 -5.81 -18.12 9.59
N CYS A 662 -6.45 -17.60 8.55
CA CYS A 662 -7.84 -17.96 8.23
C CYS A 662 -7.96 -19.44 7.84
N MET A 663 -7.06 -19.93 6.99
CA MET A 663 -7.02 -21.35 6.61
C MET A 663 -6.90 -22.26 7.85
N ALA A 664 -5.97 -21.94 8.77
CA ALA A 664 -5.82 -22.72 10.00
C ALA A 664 -7.07 -22.65 10.91
N ALA A 665 -7.77 -21.51 10.93
CA ALA A 665 -9.01 -21.35 11.69
C ALA A 665 -10.16 -22.18 11.09
N GLN A 666 -10.34 -22.15 9.78
CA GLN A 666 -11.33 -22.98 9.08
C GLN A 666 -11.04 -24.47 9.24
N ASP A 667 -9.78 -24.87 9.08
CA ASP A 667 -9.30 -26.24 9.29
C ASP A 667 -9.59 -26.79 10.70
N SER A 668 -9.66 -25.92 11.71
CA SER A 668 -9.98 -26.31 13.09
C SER A 668 -11.43 -26.78 13.26
N GLY A 669 -12.30 -26.48 12.29
CA GLY A 669 -13.68 -26.96 12.20
C GLY A 669 -13.81 -28.43 11.79
N GLY A 670 -12.71 -29.11 11.42
CA GLY A 670 -12.65 -30.55 11.21
C GLY A 670 -12.60 -30.99 9.73
N SER A 671 -12.92 -30.10 8.79
CA SER A 671 -12.68 -30.30 7.34
C SER A 671 -11.56 -29.37 6.88
N LYS A 672 -10.81 -29.76 5.85
CA LYS A 672 -9.77 -28.90 5.29
C LYS A 672 -10.35 -27.87 4.34
N SER A 673 -9.91 -26.65 4.54
CA SER A 673 -10.23 -25.49 3.69
C SER A 673 -9.14 -25.27 2.64
N HIS A 674 -9.49 -24.60 1.55
CA HIS A 674 -8.58 -24.27 0.44
C HIS A 674 -8.65 -22.79 0.09
N TYR A 675 -7.56 -22.24 -0.43
CA TYR A 675 -7.55 -20.83 -0.86
C TYR A 675 -8.42 -20.65 -2.11
N GLY A 676 -9.37 -19.73 -2.08
CA GLY A 676 -10.27 -19.46 -3.21
C GLY A 676 -9.64 -18.62 -4.34
N TYR A 677 -8.60 -19.13 -5.03
CA TYR A 677 -7.86 -18.37 -6.05
C TYR A 677 -8.75 -17.93 -7.21
N TYR A 678 -9.62 -18.80 -7.74
CA TYR A 678 -10.46 -18.42 -8.88
C TYR A 678 -11.59 -17.46 -8.48
N TYR A 679 -12.11 -17.58 -7.27
CA TYR A 679 -13.08 -16.62 -6.73
C TYR A 679 -12.44 -15.23 -6.49
N ASP A 680 -11.20 -15.19 -6.01
CA ASP A 680 -10.42 -13.95 -5.86
C ASP A 680 -10.13 -13.32 -7.23
N GLU A 681 -9.68 -14.12 -8.20
CA GLU A 681 -9.45 -13.67 -9.57
C GLU A 681 -10.72 -13.09 -10.20
N LEU A 682 -11.85 -13.80 -10.11
CA LEU A 682 -13.13 -13.36 -10.64
C LEU A 682 -13.59 -12.03 -10.01
N SER A 683 -13.37 -11.88 -8.70
CA SER A 683 -13.70 -10.63 -8.01
C SER A 683 -12.84 -9.47 -8.53
N ARG A 684 -11.53 -9.68 -8.72
CA ARG A 684 -10.63 -8.67 -9.30
C ARG A 684 -10.99 -8.33 -10.75
N LEU A 685 -11.29 -9.32 -11.59
CA LEU A 685 -11.66 -9.13 -13.00
C LEU A 685 -12.93 -8.29 -13.17
N THR A 686 -13.80 -8.26 -12.16
CA THR A 686 -15.09 -7.56 -12.18
C THR A 686 -15.14 -6.36 -11.25
N ASN A 687 -13.99 -5.92 -10.74
CA ASN A 687 -13.85 -4.82 -9.78
C ASN A 687 -14.71 -4.97 -8.50
N GLY A 688 -15.02 -6.20 -8.11
CA GLY A 688 -15.65 -6.48 -6.83
C GLY A 688 -14.62 -6.75 -5.74
N PHE A 689 -15.12 -7.07 -4.55
CA PHE A 689 -14.30 -7.20 -3.35
C PHE A 689 -14.17 -8.67 -2.93
N SER A 690 -12.93 -9.08 -2.65
CA SER A 690 -12.61 -10.36 -2.04
C SER A 690 -12.40 -10.15 -0.54
N SER A 691 -13.18 -10.85 0.26
CA SER A 691 -13.27 -10.68 1.71
C SER A 691 -13.03 -12.01 2.43
N SER A 692 -12.58 -11.95 3.69
CA SER A 692 -12.20 -13.17 4.40
C SER A 692 -13.46 -13.88 4.92
N ILE A 693 -13.50 -15.20 4.76
CA ILE A 693 -14.56 -16.03 5.35
C ILE A 693 -14.43 -16.13 6.88
N CYS A 694 -13.23 -15.87 7.42
CA CYS A 694 -12.95 -15.94 8.85
C CYS A 694 -13.38 -14.70 9.66
N GLU A 695 -14.08 -13.76 9.04
CA GLU A 695 -14.63 -12.61 9.75
C GLU A 695 -15.65 -13.06 10.82
N ASN A 696 -15.64 -12.38 11.97
CA ASN A 696 -16.56 -12.68 13.07
C ASN A 696 -18.02 -12.42 12.67
N ASP A 697 -18.25 -11.38 11.88
CA ASP A 697 -19.50 -11.14 11.18
C ASP A 697 -19.24 -10.45 9.82
N TYR A 698 -20.06 -10.78 8.82
CA TYR A 698 -19.87 -10.25 7.47
C TYR A 698 -20.44 -8.83 7.27
N SER A 699 -20.73 -8.08 8.34
CA SER A 699 -21.34 -6.74 8.20
C SER A 699 -20.41 -5.77 7.47
N ALA A 700 -19.11 -5.79 7.79
CA ALA A 700 -18.12 -4.98 7.08
C ALA A 700 -18.02 -5.38 5.60
N ASN A 701 -17.98 -6.68 5.31
CA ASN A 701 -17.88 -7.24 3.96
C ASN A 701 -19.09 -6.80 3.12
N LEU A 702 -20.30 -6.96 3.65
CA LEU A 702 -21.53 -6.58 2.97
C LEU A 702 -21.67 -5.07 2.79
N ASN A 703 -21.12 -4.25 3.69
CA ASN A 703 -21.02 -2.80 3.50
C ASN A 703 -20.08 -2.45 2.33
N TYR A 704 -18.93 -3.11 2.22
CA TYR A 704 -18.06 -2.95 1.05
C TYR A 704 -18.76 -3.38 -0.24
N PHE A 705 -19.50 -4.49 -0.24
CA PHE A 705 -20.24 -4.96 -1.41
C PHE A 705 -21.31 -3.94 -1.82
N ARG A 706 -22.04 -3.36 -0.85
CA ARG A 706 -22.98 -2.26 -1.10
C ARG A 706 -22.26 -1.06 -1.74
N ASP A 707 -21.11 -0.63 -1.21
CA ASP A 707 -20.40 0.52 -1.76
C ASP A 707 -19.92 0.27 -3.19
N ARG A 708 -19.53 -0.96 -3.51
CA ARG A 708 -19.23 -1.38 -4.88
C ARG A 708 -20.47 -1.40 -5.77
N ILE A 709 -21.62 -1.84 -5.27
CA ILE A 709 -22.89 -1.74 -6.01
C ILE A 709 -23.22 -0.27 -6.31
N VAL A 710 -23.20 0.60 -5.30
CA VAL A 710 -23.47 2.04 -5.46
C VAL A 710 -22.48 2.67 -6.44
N SER A 711 -21.19 2.37 -6.32
CA SER A 711 -20.17 2.86 -7.24
C SER A 711 -20.34 2.30 -8.66
N SER A 712 -20.80 1.07 -8.81
CA SER A 712 -21.08 0.45 -10.11
C SER A 712 -22.29 1.11 -10.78
N LEU A 713 -23.34 1.43 -10.02
CA LEU A 713 -24.48 2.20 -10.53
C LEU A 713 -24.05 3.60 -11.02
N ALA A 714 -22.96 4.12 -10.45
CA ALA A 714 -22.33 5.38 -10.82
C ALA A 714 -21.17 5.22 -11.83
N SER A 715 -21.12 4.16 -12.64
CA SER A 715 -20.06 3.95 -13.62
C SER A 715 -20.55 3.60 -15.03
N ILE A 716 -19.68 3.85 -16.02
CA ILE A 716 -19.85 3.45 -17.42
C ILE A 716 -18.75 2.44 -17.77
N PRO A 717 -19.09 1.20 -18.16
CA PRO A 717 -18.10 0.24 -18.66
C PRO A 717 -17.51 0.72 -19.99
N LEU A 718 -16.20 0.51 -20.16
CA LEU A 718 -15.46 0.85 -21.38
C LEU A 718 -15.15 -0.44 -22.17
N ASP A 719 -15.17 -0.35 -23.50
CA ASP A 719 -14.85 -1.43 -24.42
C ASP A 719 -13.43 -1.97 -24.23
N CYS A 720 -12.52 -1.10 -23.77
CA CYS A 720 -11.09 -1.36 -23.68
C CYS A 720 -10.44 -0.44 -22.63
N ALA A 721 -9.16 -0.69 -22.34
CA ALA A 721 -8.32 0.29 -21.65
C ALA A 721 -8.05 1.49 -22.58
N PRO A 722 -8.44 2.72 -22.20
CA PRO A 722 -8.23 3.89 -23.03
C PRO A 722 -6.75 4.19 -23.28
N VAL A 723 -6.42 4.54 -24.52
CA VAL A 723 -5.11 5.05 -24.92
C VAL A 723 -5.18 6.57 -25.00
N GLY A 724 -4.51 7.26 -24.07
CA GLY A 724 -4.51 8.71 -23.99
C GLY A 724 -5.67 9.26 -23.15
N THR A 725 -6.15 10.46 -23.49
CA THR A 725 -7.18 11.17 -22.72
C THR A 725 -8.58 10.60 -22.97
N ILE A 726 -9.43 10.68 -21.94
CA ILE A 726 -10.86 10.41 -22.02
C ILE A 726 -11.59 11.77 -22.06
N ASP A 727 -12.49 11.95 -23.01
CA ASP A 727 -13.38 13.11 -23.11
C ASP A 727 -14.70 12.73 -22.43
N VAL A 728 -15.09 13.44 -21.37
CA VAL A 728 -16.38 13.20 -20.68
C VAL A 728 -17.17 14.49 -20.65
N THR A 729 -18.39 14.47 -21.16
CA THR A 729 -19.34 15.58 -21.06
C THR A 729 -20.59 15.08 -20.37
N VAL A 730 -21.07 15.82 -19.37
CA VAL A 730 -22.34 15.54 -18.69
C VAL A 730 -23.25 16.76 -18.85
N THR A 731 -24.45 16.54 -19.36
CA THR A 731 -25.44 17.58 -19.66
C THR A 731 -26.79 17.26 -19.00
N PRO A 732 -27.32 18.09 -18.09
CA PRO A 732 -26.73 19.30 -17.52
C PRO A 732 -25.41 19.03 -16.75
N SER A 733 -24.58 20.06 -16.50
CA SER A 733 -23.32 19.86 -15.77
C SER A 733 -23.56 19.56 -14.29
N VAL A 734 -22.86 18.57 -13.74
CA VAL A 734 -22.88 18.25 -12.29
C VAL A 734 -21.75 18.97 -11.57
N ALA A 735 -22.07 19.75 -10.53
CA ALA A 735 -21.07 20.50 -9.75
C ALA A 735 -20.16 19.55 -8.96
N GLY A 736 -18.84 19.80 -8.98
CA GLY A 736 -17.85 19.00 -8.26
C GLY A 736 -17.66 17.59 -8.83
N LEU A 737 -18.17 17.32 -10.04
CA LEU A 737 -18.01 16.02 -10.70
C LEU A 737 -16.53 15.78 -11.04
N SER A 738 -16.01 14.68 -10.53
CA SER A 738 -14.73 14.10 -10.88
C SER A 738 -14.93 12.74 -11.53
N THR A 739 -14.04 12.40 -12.45
CA THR A 739 -14.05 11.11 -13.13
C THR A 739 -12.69 10.43 -13.00
N ARG A 740 -12.69 9.11 -12.84
CA ARG A 740 -11.47 8.30 -12.89
C ARG A 740 -11.71 7.01 -13.65
N ILE A 741 -10.65 6.43 -14.19
CA ILE A 741 -10.70 5.10 -14.79
C ILE A 741 -10.28 4.09 -13.74
N GLU A 742 -11.07 3.05 -13.56
CA GLU A 742 -10.77 1.91 -12.69
C GLU A 742 -11.20 0.63 -13.42
N ASN A 743 -10.24 -0.24 -13.77
CA ASN A 743 -10.49 -1.55 -14.39
C ASN A 743 -11.41 -1.51 -15.64
N ASN A 744 -11.11 -0.65 -16.60
CA ASN A 744 -11.93 -0.39 -17.82
C ASN A 744 -13.36 0.07 -17.53
N ALA A 745 -13.59 0.76 -16.41
CA ALA A 745 -14.81 1.50 -16.16
C ALA A 745 -14.49 2.97 -15.86
N LEU A 746 -15.31 3.87 -16.37
CA LEU A 746 -15.31 5.27 -16.00
C LEU A 746 -16.19 5.45 -14.77
N ILE A 747 -15.58 5.80 -13.64
CA ILE A 747 -16.27 6.03 -12.36
C ILE A 747 -16.52 7.51 -12.17
N PHE A 748 -17.74 7.86 -11.77
CA PHE A 748 -18.16 9.23 -11.47
C PHE A 748 -18.22 9.46 -9.95
N ALA A 749 -17.65 10.57 -9.49
CA ALA A 749 -17.72 10.99 -8.09
C ALA A 749 -18.01 12.50 -8.00
N PRO A 750 -19.18 12.92 -7.47
CA PRO A 750 -20.31 12.09 -7.04
C PRO A 750 -20.98 11.34 -8.22
N ALA A 751 -21.89 10.41 -7.91
CA ALA A 751 -22.69 9.73 -8.92
C ALA A 751 -23.51 10.75 -9.74
N VAL A 752 -23.61 10.53 -11.06
CA VAL A 752 -24.39 11.40 -11.94
C VAL A 752 -25.89 11.17 -11.66
N PRO A 753 -26.67 12.21 -11.32
CA PRO A 753 -28.10 12.06 -11.03
C PRO A 753 -28.93 11.72 -12.28
N ALA A 754 -30.12 11.15 -12.08
CA ALA A 754 -31.09 10.94 -13.16
C ALA A 754 -31.45 12.25 -13.89
N GLY A 755 -31.78 12.15 -15.17
CA GLY A 755 -32.08 13.30 -16.05
C GLY A 755 -30.86 13.94 -16.72
N HIS A 756 -29.67 13.35 -16.56
CA HIS A 756 -28.44 13.81 -17.20
C HIS A 756 -28.07 12.92 -18.38
N HIS A 757 -27.49 13.51 -19.42
CA HIS A 757 -26.91 12.85 -20.58
C HIS A 757 -25.38 12.83 -20.44
N ILE A 758 -24.76 11.67 -20.58
CA ILE A 758 -23.31 11.48 -20.50
C ILE A 758 -22.79 11.10 -21.88
N ASP A 759 -21.88 11.89 -22.42
CA ASP A 759 -21.08 11.56 -23.61
C ASP A 759 -19.65 11.23 -23.20
N VAL A 760 -19.15 10.06 -23.59
CA VAL A 760 -17.77 9.61 -23.35
C VAL A 760 -17.08 9.34 -24.67
N GLY A 761 -15.97 10.01 -24.95
CA GLY A 761 -15.11 9.79 -26.10
C GLY A 761 -13.73 9.29 -25.67
N TYR A 762 -13.24 8.21 -26.27
CA TYR A 762 -11.89 7.68 -25.98
C TYR A 762 -11.32 6.87 -27.12
N ASN A 763 -10.03 6.58 -27.06
CA ASN A 763 -9.34 5.78 -28.07
C ASN A 763 -9.05 4.39 -27.53
N CYS A 764 -9.45 3.36 -28.28
CA CYS A 764 -9.04 1.97 -28.04
C CYS A 764 -7.87 1.59 -28.94
N PRO A 765 -6.98 0.67 -28.51
CA PRO A 765 -6.06 0.01 -29.43
C PRO A 765 -6.84 -0.66 -30.57
N ARG A 766 -6.43 -0.49 -31.83
CA ARG A 766 -6.81 -1.43 -32.89
C ARG A 766 -5.89 -2.64 -32.75
N ASN A 767 -6.50 -3.80 -32.49
CA ASN A 767 -5.81 -5.09 -32.59
C ASN A 767 -5.44 -5.38 -34.04
#